data_AF-A0AAQ4EUB1-F1
#
_entry.id   AF-A0AAQ4EUB1-F1
#
_cell.length_a   1.000
_cell.length_b   1.000
_cell.length_c   1.000
_cell.angle_alpha   90.00
_cell.angle_beta   90.00
_cell.angle_gamma   90.00
#
_symmetry.space_group_name_H-M   'P 1'
#
loop_
_entity.id
_entity.type
_entity.pdbx_description
1 polymer ?
#
loop_
_entity_poly.entity_id
_entity_poly.type
_entity_poly.pdbx_seq_one_letter_code
_entity_poly.pdbx_strand_id
1 'polypeptide(L)'
;MFVLLSHGRWFHPNLSGLEAEQILLDQGCDGSFLARPSKSKKGDFTLSVRRNGVVTHIKIRNTGDYYDLYGGENFATLAELVQYYMENQDQLKERNGEIIELKYPLICADPTTERWFHGPLVAKEAERLLLEKGKNGSFLVRESRSKPGDYVLSVRTEDKVTHFIVRCQDGKFDACGGEKFDSLSELVDFYRKNPMVETTGTVVHLKQPFNATRIKASTIENRVKQLSKENGQNSGKAGFWEEFEHLQQQECKNLYSRKDGQRPENRAKNRYKNILPFDATRVHLKDVDPDQPFSDYINANYIKVDDDTIFDGHNKVYIATQGCLQNTISDFWSMVWQGKTRVIVMTTKEVERGKPKCVRYWPDEGQTKEYGKYRLQHISESSNADYTLREFTMSKNGENETRSVYHYHFTAWPDHGVPSDPGCVLNFLHDVNQRQESIPDSGPIVVHCSAGIGRTGTFIVIDMIVDLIKKQGLSCEIDIQRTIQMVRMQRSGMVQTEAQYKFVYLAVEHYIETLQQRMQAEQKSIMLGREYTNIKYSGELPAVAPPATTAADSVVSPPVLGCGSRGSVLVVPPAASCSPVSPSPAPSPASSPLNADSAGCKKPAVLPRSFLTDSSCVPKPPTETPRQIYENIPLKDRKSPVSTGTSFHVGPPPTLAPPPPPKKS
;
A
#
# COMPACT_ATOMS: atom_id res chain seq x y z
N MET A 1 -9.56 -8.76 8.83
CA MET A 1 -9.62 -8.47 7.37
C MET A 1 -8.23 -8.27 6.77
N PHE A 2 -7.45 -7.26 7.21
CA PHE A 2 -6.04 -7.00 6.80
C PHE A 2 -5.13 -8.25 6.66
N VAL A 3 -5.37 -9.29 7.47
CA VAL A 3 -4.56 -10.52 7.51
C VAL A 3 -4.60 -11.32 6.21
N LEU A 4 -5.65 -11.18 5.38
CA LEU A 4 -5.76 -11.85 4.08
C LEU A 4 -4.70 -11.42 3.05
N LEU A 5 -3.92 -10.36 3.32
CA LEU A 5 -2.91 -9.85 2.39
C LEU A 5 -1.48 -10.16 2.85
N SER A 6 -1.16 -10.00 4.14
CA SER A 6 0.17 -10.27 4.70
C SER A 6 0.43 -11.77 4.93
N HIS A 7 0.45 -12.54 3.82
CA HIS A 7 0.55 -14.00 3.72
C HIS A 7 1.86 -14.61 4.29
N GLY A 8 2.11 -14.49 5.59
CA GLY A 8 3.29 -15.04 6.25
C GLY A 8 4.57 -14.20 6.14
N ARG A 9 4.59 -13.11 5.35
CA ARG A 9 5.80 -12.28 5.17
C ARG A 9 6.31 -11.58 6.45
N TRP A 10 5.54 -11.55 7.53
CA TRP A 10 6.01 -11.17 8.87
C TRP A 10 6.93 -12.23 9.50
N PHE A 11 7.15 -13.37 8.85
CA PHE A 11 8.09 -14.42 9.26
C PHE A 11 9.48 -14.20 8.65
N HIS A 12 10.51 -14.07 9.50
CA HIS A 12 11.90 -13.86 9.10
C HIS A 12 12.70 -15.13 9.44
N PRO A 13 13.07 -15.98 8.46
CA PRO A 13 13.61 -17.31 8.73
C PRO A 13 15.01 -17.32 9.38
N ASN A 14 15.86 -16.33 9.09
CA ASN A 14 17.28 -16.35 9.46
C ASN A 14 17.64 -15.42 10.65
N LEU A 15 16.68 -14.61 11.12
CA LEU A 15 16.90 -13.47 12.02
C LEU A 15 17.17 -13.89 13.49
N SER A 16 18.11 -13.23 14.17
CA SER A 16 18.33 -13.36 15.62
C SER A 16 17.37 -12.49 16.45
N GLY A 17 17.50 -12.54 17.77
CA GLY A 17 16.83 -11.59 18.68
C GLY A 17 17.33 -10.16 18.50
N LEU A 18 18.65 -9.96 18.49
CA LEU A 18 19.27 -8.64 18.37
C LEU A 18 18.96 -7.97 17.03
N GLU A 19 19.03 -8.71 15.93
CA GLU A 19 18.67 -8.19 14.60
C GLU A 19 17.16 -7.90 14.50
N ALA A 20 16.30 -8.71 15.16
CA ALA A 20 14.87 -8.44 15.22
C ALA A 20 14.54 -7.19 16.05
N GLU A 21 15.21 -7.01 17.18
CA GLU A 21 15.10 -5.82 18.02
C GLU A 21 15.54 -4.57 17.24
N GLN A 22 16.72 -4.61 16.62
CA GLN A 22 17.22 -3.50 15.80
C GLN A 22 16.25 -3.14 14.66
N ILE A 23 15.83 -4.10 13.82
CA ILE A 23 14.96 -3.80 12.68
C ILE A 23 13.57 -3.30 13.13
N LEU A 24 13.05 -3.77 14.27
CA LEU A 24 11.82 -3.22 14.87
C LEU A 24 11.99 -1.79 15.41
N LEU A 25 13.17 -1.46 15.97
CA LEU A 25 13.49 -0.11 16.45
C LEU A 25 13.75 0.88 15.31
N ASP A 26 14.47 0.44 14.27
CA ASP A 26 14.86 1.27 13.11
C ASP A 26 13.69 1.46 12.11
N GLN A 27 12.93 0.42 11.80
CA GLN A 27 11.94 0.41 10.70
C GLN A 27 10.48 0.26 11.15
N GLY A 28 10.25 -0.14 12.40
CA GLY A 28 8.91 -0.29 12.97
C GLY A 28 8.38 0.96 13.68
N CYS A 29 7.10 0.90 14.03
CA CYS A 29 6.44 1.75 15.01
C CYS A 29 5.89 0.90 16.17
N ASP A 30 5.34 1.51 17.21
CA ASP A 30 4.74 0.75 18.31
C ASP A 30 3.48 0.00 17.84
N GLY A 31 3.33 -1.26 18.26
CA GLY A 31 2.41 -2.23 17.66
C GLY A 31 2.97 -2.98 16.43
N SER A 32 4.21 -2.70 16.01
CA SER A 32 4.87 -3.48 14.95
C SER A 32 5.38 -4.82 15.47
N PHE A 33 5.28 -5.87 14.64
CA PHE A 33 5.71 -7.21 15.04
C PHE A 33 6.32 -8.03 13.89
N LEU A 34 7.13 -9.04 14.25
CA LEU A 34 7.60 -10.10 13.35
C LEU A 34 7.74 -11.43 14.09
N ALA A 35 7.62 -12.55 13.38
CA ALA A 35 7.96 -13.87 13.90
C ALA A 35 9.27 -14.39 13.30
N ARG A 36 10.00 -15.23 14.03
CA ARG A 36 11.27 -15.84 13.60
C ARG A 36 11.53 -17.16 14.34
N PRO A 37 12.42 -18.04 13.87
CA PRO A 37 12.83 -19.21 14.64
C PRO A 37 13.49 -18.86 16.00
N SER A 38 13.35 -19.76 16.97
CA SER A 38 14.00 -19.64 18.27
C SER A 38 15.44 -20.15 18.21
N LYS A 39 16.43 -19.24 18.18
CA LYS A 39 17.85 -19.60 18.40
C LYS A 39 18.12 -20.18 19.81
N SER A 40 17.14 -20.15 20.72
CA SER A 40 17.24 -20.70 22.09
C SER A 40 16.71 -22.12 22.29
N LYS A 41 15.82 -22.60 21.39
CA LYS A 41 15.30 -23.98 21.38
C LYS A 41 14.93 -24.36 19.96
N LYS A 42 15.69 -25.29 19.37
CA LYS A 42 15.50 -25.75 17.98
C LYS A 42 14.08 -26.36 17.84
N GLY A 43 13.34 -25.89 16.83
CA GLY A 43 11.94 -26.28 16.58
C GLY A 43 10.91 -25.25 17.06
N ASP A 44 11.21 -24.47 18.11
CA ASP A 44 10.35 -23.38 18.58
C ASP A 44 10.52 -22.11 17.73
N PHE A 45 9.58 -21.18 17.88
CA PHE A 45 9.60 -19.86 17.25
C PHE A 45 9.56 -18.74 18.30
N THR A 46 9.67 -17.50 17.86
CA THR A 46 9.62 -16.30 18.71
C THR A 46 8.93 -15.17 17.96
N LEU A 47 7.86 -14.65 18.55
CA LEU A 47 7.18 -13.43 18.14
C LEU A 47 7.88 -12.25 18.81
N SER A 48 8.35 -11.28 18.03
CA SER A 48 9.03 -10.08 18.50
C SER A 48 8.12 -8.89 18.21
N VAL A 49 7.78 -8.11 19.24
CA VAL A 49 6.79 -7.02 19.16
C VAL A 49 7.38 -5.74 19.75
N ARG A 50 7.27 -4.64 19.02
CA ARG A 50 7.63 -3.31 19.50
C ARG A 50 6.45 -2.65 20.22
N ARG A 51 6.67 -2.12 21.41
CA ARG A 51 5.69 -1.36 22.21
C ARG A 51 6.41 -0.40 23.16
N ASN A 52 5.85 0.78 23.40
CA ASN A 52 6.43 1.83 24.24
C ASN A 52 7.91 2.18 23.89
N GLY A 53 8.29 2.06 22.62
CA GLY A 53 9.66 2.24 22.14
C GLY A 53 10.68 1.16 22.55
N VAL A 54 10.25 0.00 23.06
CA VAL A 54 11.09 -1.18 23.37
C VAL A 54 10.56 -2.43 22.65
N VAL A 55 11.35 -3.52 22.61
CA VAL A 55 10.97 -4.78 21.94
C VAL A 55 10.82 -5.92 22.95
N THR A 56 9.64 -6.55 22.97
CA THR A 56 9.34 -7.76 23.75
C THR A 56 9.49 -9.01 22.86
N HIS A 57 10.04 -10.09 23.41
CA HIS A 57 10.19 -11.38 22.72
C HIS A 57 9.36 -12.49 23.40
N ILE A 58 8.29 -12.93 22.71
CA ILE A 58 7.34 -13.94 23.18
C ILE A 58 7.67 -15.29 22.54
N LYS A 59 7.81 -16.35 23.33
CA LYS A 59 8.14 -17.69 22.81
C LYS A 59 6.89 -18.40 22.31
N ILE A 60 6.99 -18.95 21.10
CA ILE A 60 5.98 -19.86 20.51
C ILE A 60 6.55 -21.27 20.56
N ARG A 61 5.83 -22.19 21.19
CA ARG A 61 6.16 -23.61 21.15
C ARG A 61 5.66 -24.23 19.86
N ASN A 62 6.39 -25.19 19.32
CA ASN A 62 5.87 -26.14 18.34
C ASN A 62 6.01 -27.55 18.94
N THR A 63 4.90 -28.27 19.05
CA THR A 63 4.89 -29.67 19.56
C THR A 63 5.10 -30.70 18.46
N GLY A 64 4.94 -30.31 17.18
CA GLY A 64 4.75 -31.20 16.04
C GLY A 64 3.28 -31.29 15.62
N ASP A 65 2.36 -31.22 16.58
CA ASP A 65 0.91 -31.30 16.37
C ASP A 65 0.23 -29.93 16.32
N TYR A 66 0.74 -28.94 17.06
CA TYR A 66 0.19 -27.58 17.16
C TYR A 66 1.23 -26.54 17.59
N TYR A 67 0.86 -25.28 17.40
CA TYR A 67 1.60 -24.10 17.85
C TYR A 67 0.92 -23.52 19.09
N ASP A 68 1.65 -23.31 20.18
CA ASP A 68 1.13 -22.67 21.40
C ASP A 68 1.94 -21.43 21.80
N LEU A 69 1.27 -20.46 22.43
CA LEU A 69 1.90 -19.44 23.26
C LEU A 69 1.85 -19.89 24.73
N TYR A 70 2.66 -20.89 25.09
CA TYR A 70 3.06 -21.29 26.44
C TYR A 70 1.96 -21.28 27.53
N GLY A 71 0.72 -21.66 27.17
CA GLY A 71 -0.47 -21.59 28.03
C GLY A 71 -1.64 -20.78 27.46
N GLY A 72 -1.50 -20.27 26.23
CA GLY A 72 -2.59 -19.72 25.41
C GLY A 72 -3.38 -20.77 24.64
N GLU A 73 -4.10 -20.34 23.60
CA GLU A 73 -4.77 -21.24 22.67
C GLU A 73 -3.79 -21.98 21.74
N ASN A 74 -4.27 -23.08 21.16
CA ASN A 74 -3.50 -23.95 20.26
C ASN A 74 -3.94 -23.73 18.81
N PHE A 75 -2.98 -23.51 17.91
CA PHE A 75 -3.22 -23.22 16.49
C PHE A 75 -2.60 -24.30 15.59
N ALA A 76 -3.21 -24.61 14.44
CA ALA A 76 -2.66 -25.61 13.52
C ALA A 76 -1.54 -25.04 12.65
N THR A 77 -1.55 -23.72 12.39
CA THR A 77 -0.43 -23.01 11.77
C THR A 77 -0.02 -21.75 12.53
N LEU A 78 1.26 -21.38 12.38
CA LEU A 78 1.79 -20.10 12.88
C LEU A 78 1.05 -18.89 12.27
N ALA A 79 0.42 -19.03 11.10
CA ALA A 79 -0.36 -17.97 10.47
C ALA A 79 -1.72 -17.76 11.15
N GLU A 80 -2.41 -18.83 11.55
CA GLU A 80 -3.63 -18.74 12.37
C GLU A 80 -3.35 -18.08 13.73
N LEU A 81 -2.23 -18.45 14.37
CA LEU A 81 -1.79 -17.85 15.63
C LEU A 81 -1.62 -16.33 15.51
N VAL A 82 -0.90 -15.86 14.47
CA VAL A 82 -0.73 -14.42 14.22
C VAL A 82 -2.07 -13.77 13.86
N GLN A 83 -2.90 -14.40 13.02
CA GLN A 83 -4.22 -13.88 12.67
C GLN A 83 -5.09 -13.64 13.92
N TYR A 84 -5.18 -14.64 14.81
CA TYR A 84 -6.01 -14.57 15.99
C TYR A 84 -5.66 -13.37 16.87
N TYR A 85 -4.37 -13.15 17.16
CA TYR A 85 -3.94 -12.03 18.02
C TYR A 85 -3.89 -10.67 17.30
N MET A 86 -3.91 -10.63 15.96
CA MET A 86 -4.19 -9.41 15.21
C MET A 86 -5.68 -9.02 15.23
N GLU A 87 -6.58 -10.00 15.26
CA GLU A 87 -8.03 -9.73 15.23
C GLU A 87 -8.64 -9.63 16.65
N ASN A 88 -7.97 -10.20 17.67
CA ASN A 88 -8.33 -10.13 19.10
C ASN A 88 -7.22 -9.43 19.91
N GLN A 89 -7.07 -8.12 19.70
CA GLN A 89 -5.99 -7.29 20.27
C GLN A 89 -5.93 -7.29 21.80
N ASP A 90 -7.04 -7.60 22.48
CA ASP A 90 -7.16 -7.59 23.94
C ASP A 90 -6.73 -8.91 24.61
N GLN A 91 -6.32 -9.94 23.85
CA GLN A 91 -6.03 -11.28 24.40
C GLN A 91 -4.55 -11.55 24.71
N LEU A 92 -3.60 -10.85 24.09
CA LEU A 92 -2.16 -11.07 24.29
C LEU A 92 -1.62 -10.15 25.41
N LYS A 93 -1.07 -10.72 26.51
CA LYS A 93 -0.70 -9.96 27.74
C LYS A 93 0.59 -10.41 28.44
N GLU A 94 1.21 -9.52 29.21
CA GLU A 94 2.39 -9.79 30.07
C GLU A 94 2.05 -10.11 31.55
N ARG A 95 3.07 -10.44 32.38
CA ARG A 95 2.98 -10.69 33.85
C ARG A 95 2.20 -9.60 34.57
N ASN A 96 2.40 -8.36 34.15
CA ASN A 96 1.84 -7.14 34.71
C ASN A 96 0.39 -6.86 34.25
N GLY A 97 -0.15 -7.66 33.32
CA GLY A 97 -1.47 -7.45 32.72
C GLY A 97 -1.50 -6.42 31.57
N GLU A 98 -0.36 -5.85 31.17
CA GLU A 98 -0.29 -4.99 29.98
C GLU A 98 -0.62 -5.78 28.72
N ILE A 99 -1.35 -5.13 27.81
CA ILE A 99 -1.74 -5.68 26.52
C ILE A 99 -0.58 -5.51 25.52
N ILE A 100 -0.37 -6.52 24.68
CA ILE A 100 0.60 -6.50 23.57
C ILE A 100 -0.17 -6.50 22.25
N GLU A 101 -0.32 -5.34 21.66
CA GLU A 101 -1.08 -5.16 20.41
C GLU A 101 -0.27 -5.61 19.18
N LEU A 102 -0.85 -6.45 18.31
CA LEU A 102 -0.27 -6.86 17.03
C LEU A 102 -0.92 -6.07 15.89
N LYS A 103 -0.41 -4.87 15.60
CA LYS A 103 -1.02 -3.95 14.63
C LYS A 103 -0.35 -3.99 13.25
N TYR A 104 0.98 -3.96 13.20
CA TYR A 104 1.72 -3.71 11.96
C TYR A 104 2.72 -4.84 11.65
N PRO A 105 2.43 -5.76 10.71
CA PRO A 105 3.36 -6.81 10.33
C PRO A 105 4.60 -6.23 9.65
N LEU A 106 5.77 -6.38 10.29
CA LEU A 106 7.05 -5.92 9.76
C LEU A 106 7.57 -6.94 8.74
N ILE A 107 7.23 -6.70 7.48
CA ILE A 107 7.46 -7.61 6.36
C ILE A 107 8.95 -7.82 6.08
N CYS A 108 9.37 -9.09 6.03
CA CYS A 108 10.72 -9.55 5.70
C CYS A 108 11.16 -9.03 4.33
N ALA A 109 12.46 -8.78 4.17
CA ALA A 109 13.04 -8.51 2.86
C ALA A 109 12.99 -9.77 1.99
N ASP A 110 12.80 -9.59 0.68
CA ASP A 110 12.79 -10.70 -0.26
C ASP A 110 14.19 -11.37 -0.34
N PRO A 111 14.29 -12.71 -0.38
CA PRO A 111 15.55 -13.45 -0.39
C PRO A 111 16.37 -13.27 -1.67
N THR A 112 15.80 -12.58 -2.67
CA THR A 112 16.46 -12.15 -3.90
C THR A 112 15.71 -10.94 -4.44
N THR A 113 16.38 -10.11 -5.25
CA THR A 113 15.72 -9.03 -6.01
C THR A 113 15.18 -9.52 -7.35
N GLU A 114 15.42 -10.78 -7.73
CA GLU A 114 15.12 -11.31 -9.06
C GLU A 114 13.63 -11.37 -9.43
N ARG A 115 13.29 -10.96 -10.67
CA ARG A 115 11.89 -10.85 -11.15
C ARG A 115 11.13 -12.17 -11.17
N TRP A 116 11.79 -13.32 -11.23
CA TRP A 116 11.12 -14.64 -11.14
C TRP A 116 10.69 -15.03 -9.72
N PHE A 117 11.00 -14.23 -8.70
CA PHE A 117 10.52 -14.43 -7.34
C PHE A 117 9.17 -13.73 -7.12
N HIS A 118 8.17 -14.48 -6.63
CA HIS A 118 6.78 -14.01 -6.43
C HIS A 118 6.39 -13.84 -4.96
N GLY A 119 7.31 -14.06 -4.00
CA GLY A 119 6.98 -14.02 -2.59
C GLY A 119 5.92 -15.07 -2.22
N PRO A 120 4.91 -14.73 -1.39
CA PRO A 120 3.82 -15.62 -1.06
C PRO A 120 2.85 -15.80 -2.23
N LEU A 121 3.05 -16.88 -2.98
CA LEU A 121 2.13 -17.32 -4.03
C LEU A 121 1.56 -18.70 -3.66
N VAL A 122 0.24 -18.83 -3.71
CA VAL A 122 -0.44 -20.12 -3.46
C VAL A 122 -0.20 -21.04 -4.65
N ALA A 123 0.02 -22.34 -4.41
CA ALA A 123 0.32 -23.33 -5.47
C ALA A 123 -0.69 -23.26 -6.64
N LYS A 124 -1.99 -23.32 -6.33
CA LYS A 124 -3.10 -23.21 -7.30
C LYS A 124 -3.08 -21.91 -8.13
N GLU A 125 -2.61 -20.80 -7.55
CA GLU A 125 -2.50 -19.52 -8.27
C GLU A 125 -1.24 -19.49 -9.14
N ALA A 126 -0.13 -20.07 -8.68
CA ALA A 126 1.06 -20.28 -9.50
C ALA A 126 0.79 -21.20 -10.70
N GLU A 127 0.03 -22.30 -10.49
CA GLU A 127 -0.48 -23.17 -11.54
C GLU A 127 -1.29 -22.37 -12.57
N ARG A 128 -2.31 -21.64 -12.10
CA ARG A 128 -3.21 -20.83 -12.93
C ARG A 128 -2.44 -19.79 -13.76
N LEU A 129 -1.55 -19.01 -13.14
CA LEU A 129 -0.76 -17.98 -13.81
C LEU A 129 0.20 -18.57 -14.86
N LEU A 130 0.88 -19.67 -14.54
CA LEU A 130 1.78 -20.34 -15.48
C LEU A 130 1.04 -20.97 -16.66
N LEU A 131 -0.15 -21.55 -16.44
CA LEU A 131 -0.96 -22.18 -17.49
C LEU A 131 -1.68 -21.15 -18.39
N GLU A 132 -2.19 -20.04 -17.83
CA GLU A 132 -2.85 -18.98 -18.60
C GLU A 132 -1.88 -18.06 -19.36
N LYS A 133 -0.73 -17.73 -18.76
CA LYS A 133 0.17 -16.65 -19.22
C LYS A 133 1.61 -17.11 -19.49
N GLY A 134 2.06 -18.21 -18.88
CA GLY A 134 3.38 -18.79 -19.11
C GLY A 134 3.47 -19.61 -20.41
N LYS A 135 4.69 -19.84 -20.89
CA LYS A 135 5.01 -20.74 -22.01
C LYS A 135 5.61 -22.05 -21.47
N ASN A 136 5.76 -23.08 -22.30
CA ASN A 136 6.45 -24.31 -21.87
C ASN A 136 7.90 -23.98 -21.42
N GLY A 137 8.30 -24.45 -20.23
CA GLY A 137 9.55 -24.08 -19.56
C GLY A 137 9.54 -22.70 -18.88
N SER A 138 8.36 -22.08 -18.68
CA SER A 138 8.24 -20.89 -17.82
C SER A 138 8.32 -21.28 -16.36
N PHE A 139 9.11 -20.56 -15.56
CA PHE A 139 9.30 -20.86 -14.15
C PHE A 139 9.15 -19.63 -13.24
N LEU A 140 8.73 -19.86 -11.99
CA LEU A 140 8.75 -18.89 -10.90
C LEU A 140 9.18 -19.55 -9.59
N VAL A 141 9.70 -18.77 -8.65
CA VAL A 141 9.95 -19.20 -7.27
C VAL A 141 9.00 -18.45 -6.34
N ARG A 142 8.47 -19.15 -5.36
CA ARG A 142 7.50 -18.65 -4.36
C ARG A 142 7.79 -19.24 -2.99
N GLU A 143 7.26 -18.64 -1.94
CA GLU A 143 7.36 -19.15 -0.57
C GLU A 143 6.58 -20.46 -0.36
N SER A 144 7.06 -21.30 0.56
CA SER A 144 6.39 -22.54 0.94
C SER A 144 5.41 -22.32 2.11
N ARG A 145 4.10 -22.43 1.84
CA ARG A 145 3.07 -22.36 2.89
C ARG A 145 3.07 -23.56 3.84
N SER A 146 3.56 -24.73 3.41
CA SER A 146 3.58 -25.95 4.22
C SER A 146 4.78 -26.04 5.18
N LYS A 147 5.84 -25.27 4.92
CA LYS A 147 7.01 -25.16 5.80
C LYS A 147 7.60 -23.74 5.69
N PRO A 148 7.25 -22.82 6.61
CA PRO A 148 7.78 -21.46 6.62
C PRO A 148 9.31 -21.43 6.58
N GLY A 149 9.85 -20.56 5.72
CA GLY A 149 11.30 -20.47 5.44
C GLY A 149 11.80 -21.36 4.30
N ASP A 150 11.05 -22.37 3.86
CA ASP A 150 11.31 -23.04 2.57
C ASP A 150 10.62 -22.30 1.42
N TYR A 151 11.02 -22.64 0.19
CA TYR A 151 10.54 -22.09 -1.07
C TYR A 151 10.08 -23.21 -2.01
N VAL A 152 9.40 -22.84 -3.10
CA VAL A 152 8.97 -23.77 -4.14
C VAL A 152 9.27 -23.19 -5.51
N LEU A 153 10.09 -23.89 -6.29
CA LEU A 153 10.32 -23.63 -7.70
C LEU A 153 9.18 -24.29 -8.51
N SER A 154 8.39 -23.47 -9.19
CA SER A 154 7.19 -23.88 -9.92
C SER A 154 7.43 -23.70 -11.41
N VAL A 155 7.30 -24.77 -12.20
CA VAL A 155 7.69 -24.78 -13.62
C VAL A 155 6.57 -25.34 -14.49
N ARG A 156 6.19 -24.61 -15.55
CA ARG A 156 5.28 -25.14 -16.58
C ARG A 156 6.00 -26.18 -17.44
N THR A 157 5.48 -27.40 -17.44
CA THR A 157 5.88 -28.50 -18.30
C THR A 157 4.68 -28.85 -19.16
N GLU A 158 4.69 -28.35 -20.40
CA GLU A 158 3.61 -28.50 -21.38
C GLU A 158 2.25 -28.03 -20.83
N ASP A 159 1.35 -28.94 -20.48
CA ASP A 159 -0.01 -28.63 -20.00
C ASP A 159 -0.19 -28.82 -18.49
N LYS A 160 0.88 -29.14 -17.76
CA LYS A 160 0.91 -29.18 -16.28
C LYS A 160 1.95 -28.21 -15.71
N VAL A 161 1.95 -28.07 -14.38
CA VAL A 161 2.98 -27.36 -13.62
C VAL A 161 3.57 -28.32 -12.59
N THR A 162 4.89 -28.48 -12.60
CA THR A 162 5.63 -29.28 -11.62
C THR A 162 6.19 -28.35 -10.53
N HIS A 163 6.11 -28.79 -9.26
CA HIS A 163 6.56 -28.03 -8.09
C HIS A 163 7.73 -28.75 -7.40
N PHE A 164 8.89 -28.10 -7.34
CA PHE A 164 10.09 -28.58 -6.68
C PHE A 164 10.29 -27.82 -5.36
N ILE A 165 10.41 -28.55 -4.24
CA ILE A 165 10.67 -27.94 -2.94
C ILE A 165 12.14 -27.52 -2.88
N VAL A 166 12.37 -26.24 -2.58
CA VAL A 166 13.67 -25.63 -2.33
C VAL A 166 13.77 -25.34 -0.83
N ARG A 167 14.60 -26.10 -0.13
CA ARG A 167 14.74 -26.00 1.33
C ARG A 167 15.78 -24.95 1.70
N CYS A 168 15.52 -24.20 2.76
CA CYS A 168 16.52 -23.31 3.36
C CYS A 168 17.08 -23.98 4.63
N GLN A 169 18.38 -24.22 4.67
CA GLN A 169 19.07 -24.89 5.78
C GLN A 169 20.41 -24.21 6.05
N ASP A 170 20.58 -23.69 7.26
CA ASP A 170 21.80 -23.00 7.72
C ASP A 170 22.26 -21.86 6.79
N GLY A 171 21.29 -21.14 6.21
CA GLY A 171 21.51 -20.04 5.26
C GLY A 171 21.71 -20.46 3.80
N LYS A 172 21.90 -21.76 3.52
CA LYS A 172 22.05 -22.32 2.17
C LYS A 172 20.74 -22.90 1.62
N PHE A 173 20.63 -22.96 0.31
CA PHE A 173 19.46 -23.43 -0.42
C PHE A 173 19.74 -24.77 -1.12
N ASP A 174 18.86 -25.76 -0.97
CA ASP A 174 18.93 -27.03 -1.71
C ASP A 174 17.59 -27.36 -2.40
N ALA A 175 17.65 -27.82 -3.64
CA ALA A 175 16.49 -28.44 -4.30
C ALA A 175 16.59 -29.97 -4.15
N CYS A 176 15.54 -30.59 -3.61
CA CYS A 176 15.40 -32.05 -3.50
C CYS A 176 16.57 -32.82 -2.82
N GLY A 177 17.49 -32.15 -2.11
CA GLY A 177 18.67 -32.79 -1.50
C GLY A 177 19.88 -32.96 -2.43
N GLY A 178 19.92 -32.24 -3.55
CA GLY A 178 21.12 -32.12 -4.39
C GLY A 178 22.16 -31.14 -3.82
N GLU A 179 22.84 -30.40 -4.70
CA GLU A 179 23.82 -29.39 -4.32
C GLU A 179 23.22 -28.25 -3.47
N LYS A 180 24.08 -27.61 -2.67
CA LYS A 180 23.74 -26.50 -1.77
C LYS A 180 24.32 -25.19 -2.28
N PHE A 181 23.46 -24.20 -2.50
CA PHE A 181 23.79 -22.87 -3.05
C PHE A 181 23.73 -21.80 -1.95
N ASP A 182 24.46 -20.70 -2.11
CA ASP A 182 24.46 -19.57 -1.17
C ASP A 182 23.36 -18.54 -1.48
N SER A 183 22.73 -18.62 -2.66
CA SER A 183 21.52 -17.86 -2.97
C SER A 183 20.50 -18.66 -3.81
N LEU A 184 19.24 -18.23 -3.77
CA LEU A 184 18.20 -18.71 -4.70
C LEU A 184 18.57 -18.42 -6.17
N SER A 185 19.33 -17.35 -6.44
CA SER A 185 19.74 -16.99 -7.79
C SER A 185 20.78 -17.96 -8.37
N GLU A 186 21.78 -18.36 -7.56
CA GLU A 186 22.73 -19.41 -7.94
C GLU A 186 22.03 -20.76 -8.19
N LEU A 187 21.09 -21.13 -7.31
CA LEU A 187 20.28 -22.34 -7.47
C LEU A 187 19.51 -22.32 -8.79
N VAL A 188 18.84 -21.21 -9.11
CA VAL A 188 18.14 -21.05 -10.39
C VAL A 188 19.11 -21.13 -11.56
N ASP A 189 20.20 -20.37 -11.58
CA ASP A 189 21.15 -20.37 -12.71
C ASP A 189 21.91 -21.68 -12.90
N PHE A 190 22.04 -22.49 -11.85
CA PHE A 190 22.47 -23.89 -11.94
C PHE A 190 21.41 -24.73 -12.67
N TYR A 191 20.16 -24.75 -12.19
CA TYR A 191 19.10 -25.58 -12.77
C TYR A 191 18.58 -25.07 -14.14
N ARG A 192 18.98 -23.86 -14.56
CA ARG A 192 18.85 -23.38 -15.96
C ARG A 192 19.84 -24.03 -16.92
N LYS A 193 21.02 -24.42 -16.43
CA LYS A 193 22.07 -25.12 -17.20
C LYS A 193 21.95 -26.65 -17.07
N ASN A 194 21.50 -27.12 -15.91
CA ASN A 194 21.36 -28.52 -15.54
C ASN A 194 19.88 -28.85 -15.28
N PRO A 195 19.11 -29.31 -16.30
CA PRO A 195 17.69 -29.61 -16.13
C PRO A 195 17.37 -30.60 -15.02
N MET A 196 16.31 -30.34 -14.26
CA MET A 196 15.78 -31.28 -13.26
C MET A 196 15.03 -32.43 -13.95
N VAL A 197 14.88 -33.56 -13.26
CA VAL A 197 14.07 -34.70 -13.73
C VAL A 197 13.03 -35.07 -12.67
N GLU A 198 11.77 -35.16 -13.07
CA GLU A 198 10.67 -35.62 -12.23
C GLU A 198 10.73 -37.15 -12.06
N THR A 199 10.19 -37.71 -10.97
CA THR A 199 10.19 -39.17 -10.69
C THR A 199 9.53 -40.02 -11.79
N THR A 200 8.75 -39.39 -12.67
CA THR A 200 8.13 -39.97 -13.88
C THR A 200 9.09 -40.15 -15.06
N GLY A 201 10.31 -39.59 -14.98
CA GLY A 201 11.24 -39.43 -16.09
C GLY A 201 11.06 -38.12 -16.88
N THR A 202 10.06 -37.28 -16.58
CA THR A 202 9.87 -36.00 -17.28
C THR A 202 11.01 -35.03 -16.98
N VAL A 203 11.75 -34.62 -18.01
CA VAL A 203 12.84 -33.63 -17.88
C VAL A 203 12.28 -32.21 -17.89
N VAL A 204 12.65 -31.40 -16.89
CA VAL A 204 12.10 -30.07 -16.65
C VAL A 204 13.15 -28.99 -16.93
N HIS A 205 12.88 -28.13 -17.91
CA HIS A 205 13.79 -27.06 -18.34
C HIS A 205 13.35 -25.68 -17.84
N LEU A 206 14.23 -24.98 -17.12
CA LEU A 206 14.02 -23.60 -16.68
C LEU A 206 14.35 -22.60 -17.82
N LYS A 207 13.54 -22.58 -18.88
CA LYS A 207 13.80 -21.80 -20.10
C LYS A 207 13.73 -20.30 -19.85
N GLN A 208 12.54 -19.80 -19.51
CA GLN A 208 12.28 -18.36 -19.32
C GLN A 208 11.66 -18.07 -17.95
N PRO A 209 12.07 -16.98 -17.28
CA PRO A 209 11.41 -16.56 -16.04
C PRO A 209 9.97 -16.11 -16.32
N PHE A 210 9.08 -16.38 -15.38
CA PHE A 210 7.75 -15.79 -15.31
C PHE A 210 7.81 -14.66 -14.28
N ASN A 211 7.85 -13.42 -14.74
CA ASN A 211 8.20 -12.26 -13.91
C ASN A 211 7.03 -11.76 -13.05
N ALA A 212 7.30 -11.45 -11.78
CA ALA A 212 6.39 -10.77 -10.86
C ALA A 212 6.51 -9.25 -10.98
N THR A 213 5.40 -8.55 -11.17
CA THR A 213 5.32 -7.07 -11.18
C THR A 213 5.04 -6.47 -9.80
N ARG A 214 4.43 -7.25 -8.90
CA ARG A 214 4.27 -6.94 -7.49
C ARG A 214 5.63 -6.89 -6.78
N ILE A 215 5.80 -5.90 -5.90
CA ILE A 215 6.97 -5.67 -5.03
C ILE A 215 6.54 -5.15 -3.66
N LYS A 216 7.42 -5.23 -2.65
CA LYS A 216 7.27 -4.45 -1.41
C LYS A 216 7.61 -2.98 -1.69
N ALA A 217 6.79 -2.03 -1.22
CA ALA A 217 7.01 -0.60 -1.44
C ALA A 217 8.43 -0.14 -1.06
N SER A 218 8.91 -0.50 0.14
CA SER A 218 10.29 -0.18 0.60
C SER A 218 11.44 -0.77 -0.25
N THR A 219 11.16 -1.51 -1.32
CA THR A 219 12.16 -2.12 -2.21
C THR A 219 12.11 -1.59 -3.65
N ILE A 220 11.28 -0.57 -3.93
CA ILE A 220 11.10 -0.04 -5.29
C ILE A 220 12.40 0.41 -5.96
N GLU A 221 13.35 0.98 -5.21
CA GLU A 221 14.66 1.41 -5.72
C GLU A 221 15.44 0.23 -6.36
N ASN A 222 15.38 -0.96 -5.75
CA ASN A 222 15.96 -2.17 -6.32
C ASN A 222 15.24 -2.60 -7.61
N ARG A 223 13.91 -2.45 -7.67
CA ARG A 223 13.13 -2.75 -8.88
C ARG A 223 13.39 -1.73 -10.01
N VAL A 224 13.55 -0.44 -9.71
CA VAL A 224 13.91 0.58 -10.71
C VAL A 224 15.31 0.33 -11.26
N LYS A 225 16.29 0.05 -10.39
CA LYS A 225 17.65 -0.37 -10.78
C LYS A 225 17.61 -1.62 -11.68
N GLN A 226 16.74 -2.58 -11.37
CA GLN A 226 16.59 -3.81 -12.15
C GLN A 226 15.91 -3.60 -13.51
N LEU A 227 14.79 -2.86 -13.57
CA LEU A 227 14.08 -2.55 -14.83
C LEU A 227 14.86 -1.59 -15.73
N SER A 228 15.83 -0.84 -15.17
CA SER A 228 16.78 -0.01 -15.91
C SER A 228 17.94 -0.80 -16.54
N LYS A 229 18.15 -2.07 -16.17
CA LYS A 229 19.15 -2.92 -16.84
C LYS A 229 18.62 -3.34 -18.22
N GLU A 230 19.51 -3.34 -19.20
CA GLU A 230 19.27 -3.95 -20.51
C GLU A 230 19.43 -5.46 -20.40
N ASN A 231 18.52 -6.23 -21.01
CA ASN A 231 18.61 -7.69 -20.98
C ASN A 231 19.74 -8.19 -21.89
N GLY A 232 20.78 -8.74 -21.26
CA GLY A 232 21.92 -9.33 -21.97
C GLY A 232 21.49 -10.50 -22.85
N GLN A 233 21.95 -10.46 -24.11
CA GLN A 233 21.68 -11.39 -25.22
C GLN A 233 20.31 -11.21 -25.94
N ASN A 234 20.42 -10.80 -27.20
CA ASN A 234 19.43 -10.89 -28.28
C ASN A 234 18.14 -10.04 -28.24
N SER A 235 17.94 -9.17 -27.25
CA SER A 235 17.12 -7.96 -27.48
C SER A 235 17.60 -6.78 -26.63
N GLY A 236 18.20 -5.77 -27.28
CA GLY A 236 18.63 -4.51 -26.64
C GLY A 236 17.44 -3.63 -26.26
N LYS A 237 16.69 -4.05 -25.25
CA LYS A 237 15.49 -3.41 -24.71
C LYS A 237 15.48 -3.60 -23.19
N ALA A 238 15.16 -2.54 -22.45
CA ALA A 238 15.21 -2.54 -20.99
C ALA A 238 13.98 -3.22 -20.37
N GLY A 239 14.08 -3.63 -19.09
CA GLY A 239 12.98 -4.28 -18.37
C GLY A 239 11.69 -3.44 -18.31
N PHE A 240 11.78 -2.11 -18.29
CA PHE A 240 10.61 -1.22 -18.40
C PHE A 240 9.81 -1.42 -19.70
N TRP A 241 10.49 -1.58 -20.84
CA TRP A 241 9.84 -1.86 -22.12
C TRP A 241 9.10 -3.20 -22.08
N GLU A 242 9.69 -4.24 -21.49
CA GLU A 242 9.05 -5.55 -21.37
C GLU A 242 7.73 -5.51 -20.58
N GLU A 243 7.72 -4.81 -19.43
CA GLU A 243 6.52 -4.74 -18.57
C GLU A 243 5.45 -3.82 -19.16
N PHE A 244 5.85 -2.79 -19.93
CA PHE A 244 4.91 -1.93 -20.68
C PHE A 244 4.31 -2.65 -21.90
N GLU A 245 5.10 -3.37 -22.69
CA GLU A 245 4.60 -4.16 -23.83
C GLU A 245 3.67 -5.29 -23.40
N HIS A 246 3.91 -5.89 -22.23
CA HIS A 246 2.99 -6.89 -21.70
C HIS A 246 1.60 -6.29 -21.42
N LEU A 247 1.51 -5.04 -20.96
CA LEU A 247 0.25 -4.31 -20.88
C LEU A 247 -0.36 -4.06 -22.26
N GLN A 248 0.43 -3.63 -23.25
CA GLN A 248 -0.07 -3.42 -24.62
C GLN A 248 -0.65 -4.70 -25.23
N GLN A 249 -0.02 -5.85 -25.02
CA GLN A 249 -0.50 -7.15 -25.49
C GLN A 249 -1.80 -7.60 -24.81
N GLN A 250 -2.06 -7.15 -23.57
CA GLN A 250 -3.31 -7.43 -22.87
C GLN A 250 -4.48 -6.56 -23.37
N GLU A 251 -4.24 -5.34 -23.88
CA GLU A 251 -5.32 -4.46 -24.39
C GLU A 251 -6.14 -5.13 -25.51
N CYS A 252 -5.50 -5.96 -26.35
CA CYS A 252 -6.15 -6.73 -27.42
C CYS A 252 -7.19 -7.75 -26.92
N LYS A 253 -7.14 -8.16 -25.65
CA LYS A 253 -8.12 -9.09 -25.04
C LYS A 253 -9.32 -8.35 -24.43
N ASN A 254 -9.17 -7.06 -24.12
CA ASN A 254 -10.11 -6.28 -23.32
C ASN A 254 -10.93 -5.30 -24.19
N LEU A 255 -11.65 -5.84 -25.19
CA LEU A 255 -12.42 -5.06 -26.16
C LEU A 255 -13.79 -4.61 -25.62
N TYR A 256 -13.78 -3.70 -24.65
CA TYR A 256 -15.02 -3.12 -24.10
C TYR A 256 -15.78 -2.23 -25.11
N SER A 257 -17.11 -2.22 -24.95
CA SER A 257 -18.04 -1.45 -25.79
C SER A 257 -17.85 0.06 -25.62
N ARG A 258 -17.95 0.79 -26.75
CA ARG A 258 -17.77 2.26 -26.88
C ARG A 258 -18.83 2.87 -27.81
N LYS A 259 -19.99 2.22 -27.90
CA LYS A 259 -21.04 2.50 -28.88
C LYS A 259 -21.63 3.90 -28.71
N ASP A 260 -21.79 4.38 -27.48
CA ASP A 260 -22.37 5.70 -27.24
C ASP A 260 -21.46 6.83 -27.73
N GLY A 261 -20.14 6.65 -27.65
CA GLY A 261 -19.17 7.57 -28.25
C GLY A 261 -19.06 7.47 -29.78
N GLN A 262 -19.56 6.39 -30.39
CA GLN A 262 -19.58 6.20 -31.85
C GLN A 262 -20.82 6.77 -32.53
N ARG A 263 -21.86 7.14 -31.76
CA ARG A 263 -23.11 7.72 -32.25
C ARG A 263 -22.87 8.98 -33.11
N PRO A 264 -23.61 9.18 -34.23
CA PRO A 264 -23.45 10.37 -35.09
C PRO A 264 -23.52 11.70 -34.34
N GLU A 265 -24.46 11.81 -33.39
CA GLU A 265 -24.73 12.97 -32.54
C GLU A 265 -23.52 13.28 -31.64
N ASN A 266 -22.95 12.24 -31.05
CA ASN A 266 -21.83 12.35 -30.11
C ASN A 266 -20.46 12.49 -30.79
N ARG A 267 -20.37 12.20 -32.10
CA ARG A 267 -19.12 12.31 -32.87
C ARG A 267 -18.48 13.71 -32.77
N ALA A 268 -19.28 14.77 -32.71
CA ALA A 268 -18.82 16.15 -32.57
C ALA A 268 -18.42 16.52 -31.11
N LYS A 269 -18.84 15.73 -30.11
CA LYS A 269 -18.42 15.89 -28.71
C LYS A 269 -17.06 15.22 -28.40
N ASN A 270 -16.43 14.56 -29.38
CA ASN A 270 -15.15 13.84 -29.21
C ASN A 270 -13.98 14.59 -29.83
N ARG A 271 -12.95 14.93 -29.03
CA ARG A 271 -11.74 15.60 -29.52
C ARG A 271 -10.91 14.74 -30.49
N TYR A 272 -10.94 13.43 -30.29
CA TYR A 272 -10.26 12.46 -31.15
C TYR A 272 -11.26 11.35 -31.51
N LYS A 273 -11.56 11.17 -32.81
CA LYS A 273 -12.58 10.23 -33.32
C LYS A 273 -12.51 8.81 -32.73
N ASN A 274 -11.30 8.34 -32.42
CA ASN A 274 -11.04 6.95 -32.01
C ASN A 274 -10.79 6.80 -30.49
N ILE A 275 -10.76 7.88 -29.71
CA ILE A 275 -10.54 7.86 -28.25
C ILE A 275 -11.89 8.16 -27.59
N LEU A 276 -12.58 7.10 -27.19
CA LEU A 276 -13.97 7.11 -26.76
C LEU A 276 -14.10 6.45 -25.38
N PRO A 277 -15.03 6.92 -24.52
CA PRO A 277 -15.25 6.32 -23.21
C PRO A 277 -15.85 4.92 -23.37
N PHE A 278 -15.52 4.00 -22.45
CA PHE A 278 -16.25 2.73 -22.36
C PHE A 278 -17.69 2.97 -21.88
N ASP A 279 -18.66 2.34 -22.53
CA ASP A 279 -20.08 2.55 -22.23
C ASP A 279 -20.41 2.17 -20.77
N ALA A 280 -19.78 1.12 -20.24
CA ALA A 280 -20.04 0.59 -18.90
C ALA A 280 -19.57 1.48 -17.73
N THR A 281 -18.67 2.44 -17.97
CA THR A 281 -18.08 3.32 -16.94
C THR A 281 -18.20 4.79 -17.30
N ARG A 282 -18.87 5.15 -18.42
CA ARG A 282 -18.96 6.55 -18.86
C ARG A 282 -19.78 7.38 -17.89
N VAL A 283 -19.43 8.66 -17.78
CA VAL A 283 -20.33 9.62 -17.13
C VAL A 283 -21.58 9.77 -18.02
N HIS A 284 -22.74 9.61 -17.41
CA HIS A 284 -24.05 9.88 -18.01
C HIS A 284 -24.54 11.21 -17.44
N LEU A 285 -24.75 12.22 -18.28
CA LEU A 285 -25.19 13.54 -17.85
C LEU A 285 -26.64 13.53 -17.37
N LYS A 286 -26.92 14.28 -16.30
CA LYS A 286 -28.24 14.45 -15.67
C LYS A 286 -28.83 15.82 -15.99
N ASP A 287 -30.13 15.94 -15.73
CA ASP A 287 -30.92 17.15 -16.00
C ASP A 287 -30.79 17.62 -17.46
N VAL A 288 -30.68 16.68 -18.39
CA VAL A 288 -30.53 16.95 -19.84
C VAL A 288 -31.89 17.17 -20.51
N ASP A 289 -31.86 17.80 -21.68
CA ASP A 289 -33.04 18.07 -22.50
C ASP A 289 -33.67 16.75 -22.98
N PRO A 290 -34.93 16.42 -22.59
CA PRO A 290 -35.60 15.20 -23.01
C PRO A 290 -35.88 15.13 -24.51
N ASP A 291 -36.04 16.28 -25.17
CA ASP A 291 -36.36 16.38 -26.59
C ASP A 291 -35.11 16.26 -27.48
N GLN A 292 -33.91 16.19 -26.88
CA GLN A 292 -32.64 15.92 -27.57
C GLN A 292 -32.14 14.48 -27.30
N PRO A 293 -32.26 13.55 -28.27
CA PRO A 293 -31.75 12.19 -28.13
C PRO A 293 -30.24 12.15 -27.84
N PHE A 294 -29.84 11.30 -26.89
CA PHE A 294 -28.43 11.06 -26.50
C PHE A 294 -27.69 12.32 -25.99
N SER A 295 -28.45 13.31 -25.51
CA SER A 295 -27.94 14.51 -24.81
C SER A 295 -27.13 14.19 -23.54
N ASP A 296 -27.30 12.97 -23.00
CA ASP A 296 -26.63 12.45 -21.80
C ASP A 296 -25.11 12.19 -21.96
N TYR A 297 -24.53 12.40 -23.14
CA TYR A 297 -23.13 12.03 -23.42
C TYR A 297 -22.11 13.12 -23.10
N ILE A 298 -21.02 12.71 -22.43
CA ILE A 298 -19.72 13.37 -22.36
C ILE A 298 -18.59 12.33 -22.51
N ASN A 299 -17.46 12.71 -23.12
CA ASN A 299 -16.28 11.84 -23.24
C ASN A 299 -15.47 11.80 -21.93
N ALA A 300 -16.05 11.16 -20.91
CA ALA A 300 -15.47 10.97 -19.59
C ALA A 300 -15.84 9.58 -19.02
N ASN A 301 -14.96 9.00 -18.20
CA ASN A 301 -15.23 7.78 -17.44
C ASN A 301 -14.99 8.01 -15.95
N TYR A 302 -15.82 7.40 -15.12
CA TYR A 302 -15.46 7.18 -13.72
C TYR A 302 -14.28 6.20 -13.66
N ILE A 303 -13.28 6.55 -12.86
CA ILE A 303 -12.17 5.66 -12.49
C ILE A 303 -12.21 5.51 -10.97
N LYS A 304 -12.25 4.28 -10.49
CA LYS A 304 -12.28 3.92 -9.07
C LYS A 304 -11.33 2.76 -8.81
N VAL A 305 -11.13 2.44 -7.54
CA VAL A 305 -10.66 1.10 -7.16
C VAL A 305 -11.78 0.08 -7.39
N ASP A 306 -11.43 -1.07 -7.95
CA ASP A 306 -12.27 -2.27 -8.04
C ASP A 306 -11.46 -3.57 -7.75
N ASP A 307 -10.29 -3.44 -7.11
CA ASP A 307 -9.48 -4.56 -6.60
C ASP A 307 -9.24 -4.42 -5.09
N ASP A 308 -10.22 -4.87 -4.32
CA ASP A 308 -10.20 -4.90 -2.85
C ASP A 308 -9.03 -5.73 -2.28
N THR A 309 -8.36 -6.56 -3.11
CA THR A 309 -7.19 -7.37 -2.69
C THR A 309 -5.86 -6.60 -2.69
N ILE A 310 -5.87 -5.35 -3.15
CA ILE A 310 -4.70 -4.45 -3.14
C ILE A 310 -5.02 -3.16 -2.39
N PHE A 311 -6.26 -2.69 -2.49
CA PHE A 311 -6.68 -1.34 -2.11
C PHE A 311 -7.80 -1.35 -1.04
N ASP A 312 -7.73 -2.22 -0.03
CA ASP A 312 -8.65 -2.18 1.11
C ASP A 312 -8.66 -0.78 1.77
N GLY A 313 -9.86 -0.24 2.03
CA GLY A 313 -10.05 1.14 2.52
C GLY A 313 -9.84 2.28 1.48
N HIS A 314 -9.85 2.00 0.17
CA HIS A 314 -9.72 3.05 -0.86
C HIS A 314 -11.06 3.58 -1.41
N ASN A 315 -11.47 4.72 -0.86
CA ASN A 315 -12.71 5.41 -1.25
C ASN A 315 -12.50 6.54 -2.29
N LYS A 316 -11.26 6.74 -2.79
CA LYS A 316 -10.98 7.81 -3.79
C LYS A 316 -11.48 7.41 -5.18
N VAL A 317 -12.33 8.28 -5.74
CA VAL A 317 -12.91 8.14 -7.08
C VAL A 317 -12.51 9.35 -7.92
N TYR A 318 -12.24 9.10 -9.19
CA TYR A 318 -11.82 10.10 -10.17
C TYR A 318 -12.78 10.09 -11.37
N ILE A 319 -12.76 11.17 -12.15
CA ILE A 319 -13.35 11.20 -13.49
C ILE A 319 -12.25 11.54 -14.49
N ALA A 320 -11.88 10.57 -15.33
CA ALA A 320 -10.91 10.77 -16.40
C ALA A 320 -11.63 11.27 -17.66
N THR A 321 -11.33 12.50 -18.09
CA THR A 321 -12.03 13.18 -19.20
C THR A 321 -11.07 13.83 -20.20
N GLN A 322 -11.55 14.08 -21.42
CA GLN A 322 -10.81 14.84 -22.44
C GLN A 322 -10.74 16.35 -22.09
N GLY A 323 -9.81 17.08 -22.72
CA GLY A 323 -9.78 18.54 -22.64
C GLY A 323 -10.94 19.15 -23.43
N CYS A 324 -11.76 19.98 -22.77
CA CYS A 324 -12.98 20.59 -23.29
C CYS A 324 -12.87 21.10 -24.73
N LEU A 325 -13.90 20.83 -25.53
CA LEU A 325 -14.16 21.47 -26.83
C LEU A 325 -15.14 22.62 -26.62
N GLN A 326 -15.24 23.55 -27.59
CA GLN A 326 -16.13 24.71 -27.49
C GLN A 326 -17.60 24.31 -27.27
N ASN A 327 -18.04 23.23 -27.91
CA ASN A 327 -19.39 22.66 -27.81
C ASN A 327 -19.59 21.72 -26.60
N THR A 328 -18.57 21.46 -25.77
CA THR A 328 -18.68 20.59 -24.58
C THR A 328 -18.40 21.32 -23.27
N ILE A 329 -18.35 22.66 -23.26
CA ILE A 329 -18.11 23.44 -22.03
C ILE A 329 -19.29 23.30 -21.04
N SER A 330 -20.54 23.38 -21.53
CA SER A 330 -21.73 23.20 -20.68
C SER A 330 -21.90 21.75 -20.21
N ASP A 331 -21.54 20.77 -21.05
CA ASP A 331 -21.49 19.35 -20.67
C ASP A 331 -20.50 19.11 -19.53
N PHE A 332 -19.31 19.72 -19.59
CA PHE A 332 -18.28 19.61 -18.57
C PHE A 332 -18.75 20.18 -17.22
N TRP A 333 -19.39 21.36 -17.22
CA TRP A 333 -19.95 21.93 -15.99
C TRP A 333 -21.18 21.15 -15.48
N SER A 334 -21.98 20.54 -16.36
CA SER A 334 -23.02 19.58 -15.97
C SER A 334 -22.44 18.39 -15.20
N MET A 335 -21.35 17.80 -15.71
CA MET A 335 -20.61 16.71 -15.07
C MET A 335 -20.04 17.12 -13.70
N VAL A 336 -19.40 18.29 -13.59
CA VAL A 336 -18.86 18.80 -12.31
C VAL A 336 -19.98 19.00 -11.27
N TRP A 337 -21.12 19.58 -11.68
CA TRP A 337 -22.25 19.80 -10.78
C TRP A 337 -22.89 18.49 -10.31
N GLN A 338 -23.28 17.59 -11.22
CA GLN A 338 -23.92 16.34 -10.82
C GLN A 338 -23.00 15.42 -10.02
N GLY A 339 -21.69 15.52 -10.26
CA GLY A 339 -20.68 14.74 -9.55
C GLY A 339 -20.39 15.24 -8.14
N LYS A 340 -20.87 16.43 -7.75
CA LYS A 340 -20.42 17.18 -6.55
C LYS A 340 -18.90 17.40 -6.50
N THR A 341 -18.23 17.42 -7.66
CA THR A 341 -16.78 17.57 -7.77
C THR A 341 -16.32 18.88 -7.13
N ARG A 342 -15.30 18.80 -6.27
CA ARG A 342 -14.70 19.97 -5.59
C ARG A 342 -13.30 20.31 -6.10
N VAL A 343 -12.60 19.35 -6.70
CA VAL A 343 -11.25 19.53 -7.22
C VAL A 343 -11.18 19.09 -8.69
N ILE A 344 -10.62 19.95 -9.54
CA ILE A 344 -10.39 19.71 -10.97
C ILE A 344 -8.89 19.81 -11.24
N VAL A 345 -8.32 18.81 -11.91
CA VAL A 345 -6.89 18.69 -12.23
C VAL A 345 -6.69 18.74 -13.74
N MET A 346 -6.06 19.82 -14.22
CA MET A 346 -5.76 20.07 -15.63
C MET A 346 -4.25 19.88 -15.88
N THR A 347 -3.88 18.85 -16.66
CA THR A 347 -2.47 18.46 -16.92
C THR A 347 -2.01 18.79 -18.35
N THR A 348 -2.47 19.91 -18.91
CA THR A 348 -2.14 20.35 -20.27
C THR A 348 -2.34 21.86 -20.37
N LYS A 349 -1.49 22.55 -21.12
CA LYS A 349 -1.73 23.97 -21.46
C LYS A 349 -2.90 24.05 -22.45
N GLU A 350 -3.56 25.20 -22.57
CA GLU A 350 -4.66 25.38 -23.55
C GLU A 350 -4.20 25.05 -24.99
N VAL A 351 -2.98 25.48 -25.33
CA VAL A 351 -2.30 25.24 -26.61
C VAL A 351 -0.87 24.74 -26.32
N GLU A 352 -0.43 23.70 -27.01
CA GLU A 352 0.94 23.16 -26.95
C GLU A 352 1.45 22.93 -28.39
N ARG A 353 2.68 23.38 -28.70
CA ARG A 353 3.23 23.39 -30.07
C ARG A 353 2.27 23.94 -31.16
N GLY A 354 1.52 24.99 -30.83
CA GLY A 354 0.53 25.61 -31.73
C GLY A 354 -0.74 24.78 -31.97
N LYS A 355 -0.94 23.66 -31.27
CA LYS A 355 -2.14 22.81 -31.40
C LYS A 355 -3.03 22.93 -30.15
N PRO A 356 -4.33 23.22 -30.29
CA PRO A 356 -5.24 23.37 -29.14
C PRO A 356 -5.45 22.02 -28.45
N LYS A 357 -5.15 21.95 -27.16
CA LYS A 357 -5.26 20.76 -26.32
C LYS A 357 -6.53 20.74 -25.48
N CYS A 358 -6.97 21.91 -25.02
CA CYS A 358 -8.19 22.17 -24.25
C CYS A 358 -8.59 23.64 -24.49
N VAL A 359 -9.89 23.95 -24.67
CA VAL A 359 -10.33 25.35 -24.68
C VAL A 359 -10.53 25.86 -23.26
N ARG A 360 -10.27 27.15 -23.00
CA ARG A 360 -10.63 27.78 -21.72
C ARG A 360 -12.11 27.60 -21.40
N TYR A 361 -12.40 27.03 -20.24
CA TYR A 361 -13.77 26.76 -19.76
C TYR A 361 -14.12 27.51 -18.47
N TRP A 362 -13.26 28.44 -18.04
CA TRP A 362 -13.41 29.33 -16.88
C TRP A 362 -13.31 30.81 -17.33
N PRO A 363 -13.92 31.78 -16.60
CA PRO A 363 -13.74 33.20 -16.89
C PRO A 363 -12.42 33.73 -16.31
N ASP A 364 -12.02 34.93 -16.72
CA ASP A 364 -10.84 35.60 -16.17
C ASP A 364 -11.11 36.08 -14.73
N GLU A 365 -10.05 36.41 -13.97
CA GLU A 365 -10.16 36.70 -12.53
C GLU A 365 -11.12 37.85 -12.21
N GLY A 366 -11.91 37.71 -11.14
CA GLY A 366 -12.96 38.64 -10.74
C GLY A 366 -14.22 38.62 -11.62
N GLN A 367 -14.20 37.98 -12.78
CA GLN A 367 -15.35 37.91 -13.68
C GLN A 367 -16.31 36.74 -13.34
N THR A 368 -17.56 36.93 -13.76
CA THR A 368 -18.62 35.90 -13.73
C THR A 368 -19.09 35.61 -15.14
N LYS A 369 -19.28 34.33 -15.48
CA LYS A 369 -19.73 33.88 -16.80
C LYS A 369 -20.67 32.69 -16.71
N GLU A 370 -21.58 32.59 -17.66
CA GLU A 370 -22.58 31.52 -17.72
C GLU A 370 -22.22 30.47 -18.76
N TYR A 371 -22.46 29.20 -18.42
CA TYR A 371 -22.13 28.02 -19.20
C TYR A 371 -23.36 27.10 -19.30
N GLY A 372 -24.35 27.57 -20.05
CA GLY A 372 -25.70 26.98 -20.07
C GLY A 372 -26.43 27.28 -18.77
N LYS A 373 -26.92 26.26 -18.08
CA LYS A 373 -27.68 26.39 -16.80
C LYS A 373 -26.81 26.67 -15.56
N TYR A 374 -25.53 26.98 -15.74
CA TYR A 374 -24.57 27.19 -14.65
C TYR A 374 -23.92 28.56 -14.72
N ARG A 375 -23.77 29.21 -13.57
CA ARG A 375 -23.02 30.46 -13.40
C ARG A 375 -21.73 30.15 -12.65
N LEU A 376 -20.61 30.64 -13.17
CA LEU A 376 -19.28 30.45 -12.59
C LEU A 376 -18.61 31.81 -12.40
N GLN A 377 -18.16 32.10 -11.18
CA GLN A 377 -17.38 33.27 -10.83
C GLN A 377 -15.94 32.85 -10.49
N HIS A 378 -14.95 33.57 -11.00
CA HIS A 378 -13.54 33.37 -10.64
C HIS A 378 -13.16 34.28 -9.47
N ILE A 379 -12.85 33.67 -8.32
CA ILE A 379 -12.68 34.34 -7.03
C ILE A 379 -11.23 34.78 -6.81
N SER A 380 -10.27 33.89 -7.07
CA SER A 380 -8.84 34.18 -6.98
C SER A 380 -8.00 33.23 -7.85
N GLU A 381 -6.87 33.73 -8.34
CA GLU A 381 -5.81 32.95 -8.99
C GLU A 381 -4.48 33.04 -8.19
N SER A 382 -3.75 31.93 -8.09
CA SER A 382 -2.39 31.90 -7.53
C SER A 382 -1.52 30.93 -8.33
N SER A 383 -0.29 31.33 -8.66
CA SER A 383 0.63 30.55 -9.49
C SER A 383 1.99 30.38 -8.85
N ASN A 384 2.62 29.23 -9.07
CA ASN A 384 4.02 28.96 -8.81
C ASN A 384 4.72 28.48 -10.10
N ALA A 385 5.92 27.89 -10.00
CA ALA A 385 6.67 27.43 -11.17
C ALA A 385 6.02 26.23 -11.90
N ASP A 386 5.24 25.41 -11.18
CA ASP A 386 4.72 24.14 -11.66
C ASP A 386 3.26 24.21 -12.11
N TYR A 387 2.43 24.97 -11.36
CA TYR A 387 0.99 25.02 -11.54
C TYR A 387 0.35 26.36 -11.15
N THR A 388 -0.87 26.55 -11.63
CA THR A 388 -1.79 27.61 -11.21
C THR A 388 -3.01 27.01 -10.52
N LEU A 389 -3.29 27.46 -9.30
CA LEU A 389 -4.55 27.21 -8.60
C LEU A 389 -5.52 28.37 -8.84
N ARG A 390 -6.77 28.04 -9.17
CA ARG A 390 -7.90 28.97 -9.23
C ARG A 390 -8.99 28.53 -8.27
N GLU A 391 -9.60 29.47 -7.55
CA GLU A 391 -10.86 29.23 -6.85
C GLU A 391 -12.02 29.76 -7.68
N PHE A 392 -13.02 28.90 -7.91
CA PHE A 392 -14.27 29.27 -8.56
C PHE A 392 -15.47 29.08 -7.61
N THR A 393 -16.40 30.03 -7.62
CA THR A 393 -17.75 29.82 -7.05
C THR A 393 -18.71 29.46 -8.17
N MET A 394 -19.38 28.31 -8.03
CA MET A 394 -20.33 27.76 -9.00
C MET A 394 -21.75 27.72 -8.42
N SER A 395 -22.75 28.06 -9.23
CA SER A 395 -24.17 27.82 -8.92
C SER A 395 -24.94 27.35 -10.16
N LYS A 396 -26.13 26.77 -9.94
CA LYS A 396 -27.07 26.35 -11.00
C LYS A 396 -28.27 27.28 -11.01
N ASN A 397 -28.71 27.69 -12.20
CA ASN A 397 -29.83 28.62 -12.36
C ASN A 397 -31.12 28.01 -11.77
N GLY A 398 -31.75 28.72 -10.83
CA GLY A 398 -32.94 28.25 -10.10
C GLY A 398 -32.66 27.48 -8.81
N GLU A 399 -31.39 27.20 -8.48
CA GLU A 399 -30.99 26.58 -7.21
C GLU A 399 -30.24 27.60 -6.33
N ASN A 400 -30.57 27.65 -5.04
CA ASN A 400 -29.87 28.51 -4.06
C ASN A 400 -28.53 27.91 -3.59
N GLU A 401 -28.13 26.73 -4.08
CA GLU A 401 -26.85 26.13 -3.72
C GLU A 401 -25.69 26.84 -4.45
N THR A 402 -24.66 27.18 -3.70
CA THR A 402 -23.36 27.66 -4.21
C THR A 402 -22.26 26.70 -3.79
N ARG A 403 -21.24 26.54 -4.63
CA ARG A 403 -20.17 25.55 -4.45
C ARG A 403 -18.82 26.13 -4.84
N SER A 404 -17.87 26.17 -3.90
CA SER A 404 -16.44 26.34 -4.25
C SER A 404 -15.97 25.11 -5.05
N VAL A 405 -15.22 25.37 -6.11
CA VAL A 405 -14.53 24.40 -6.96
C VAL A 405 -13.11 24.89 -7.19
N TYR A 406 -12.13 24.05 -6.88
CA TYR A 406 -10.71 24.36 -6.94
C TYR A 406 -10.09 23.76 -8.21
N HIS A 407 -9.53 24.61 -9.07
CA HIS A 407 -8.97 24.22 -10.36
C HIS A 407 -7.45 24.31 -10.35
N TYR A 408 -6.82 23.14 -10.35
CA TYR A 408 -5.39 22.90 -10.30
C TYR A 408 -4.85 22.66 -11.72
N HIS A 409 -4.25 23.69 -12.32
CA HIS A 409 -3.73 23.67 -13.69
C HIS A 409 -2.21 23.50 -13.69
N PHE A 410 -1.74 22.27 -13.85
CA PHE A 410 -0.31 21.93 -13.95
C PHE A 410 0.24 22.32 -15.33
N THR A 411 1.20 23.24 -15.35
CA THR A 411 1.75 23.84 -16.57
C THR A 411 3.20 23.41 -16.87
N ALA A 412 3.91 22.82 -15.90
CA ALA A 412 5.29 22.34 -16.10
C ALA A 412 5.42 21.04 -16.92
N TRP A 413 4.33 20.32 -17.26
CA TRP A 413 4.45 19.09 -18.05
C TRP A 413 4.94 19.41 -19.48
N PRO A 414 6.06 18.81 -19.94
CA PRO A 414 6.60 19.10 -21.27
C PRO A 414 5.70 18.64 -22.41
N ASP A 415 5.85 19.29 -23.57
CA ASP A 415 5.12 18.98 -24.81
C ASP A 415 5.40 17.57 -25.34
N HIS A 416 6.53 16.96 -24.92
CA HIS A 416 6.93 15.58 -25.22
C HIS A 416 7.40 14.87 -23.95
N GLY A 417 7.08 13.58 -23.82
CA GLY A 417 7.53 12.76 -22.70
C GLY A 417 6.89 13.11 -21.36
N VAL A 418 7.74 13.27 -20.34
CA VAL A 418 7.44 13.38 -18.92
C VAL A 418 8.34 14.44 -18.27
N PRO A 419 7.96 15.02 -17.10
CA PRO A 419 8.87 15.85 -16.32
C PRO A 419 10.19 15.13 -16.00
N SER A 420 11.30 15.87 -15.96
CA SER A 420 12.63 15.32 -15.64
C SER A 420 12.81 15.06 -14.15
N ASP A 421 12.11 15.82 -13.30
CA ASP A 421 12.00 15.63 -11.87
C ASP A 421 10.57 15.16 -11.53
N PRO A 422 10.37 14.08 -10.74
CA PRO A 422 9.05 13.72 -10.24
C PRO A 422 8.56 14.65 -9.11
N GLY A 423 9.45 15.36 -8.40
CA GLY A 423 9.14 16.23 -7.26
C GLY A 423 8.04 17.26 -7.56
N CYS A 424 8.12 17.95 -8.70
CA CYS A 424 7.07 18.89 -9.14
C CYS A 424 5.67 18.26 -9.21
N VAL A 425 5.55 17.01 -9.67
CA VAL A 425 4.26 16.30 -9.76
C VAL A 425 3.80 15.82 -8.39
N LEU A 426 4.73 15.37 -7.53
CA LEU A 426 4.43 14.89 -6.18
C LEU A 426 3.98 16.00 -5.23
N ASN A 427 4.58 17.20 -5.33
CA ASN A 427 4.16 18.39 -4.59
C ASN A 427 2.75 18.82 -5.02
N PHE A 428 2.52 18.99 -6.33
CA PHE A 428 1.21 19.28 -6.90
C PHE A 428 0.13 18.26 -6.47
N LEU A 429 0.48 16.98 -6.44
CA LEU A 429 -0.38 15.88 -5.99
C LEU A 429 -0.63 15.90 -4.47
N HIS A 430 0.31 16.38 -3.65
CA HIS A 430 0.10 16.61 -2.23
C HIS A 430 -0.98 17.69 -2.01
N ASP A 431 -0.88 18.82 -2.70
CA ASP A 431 -1.80 19.95 -2.54
C ASP A 431 -3.21 19.65 -3.06
N VAL A 432 -3.32 18.90 -4.17
CA VAL A 432 -4.58 18.35 -4.71
C VAL A 432 -5.26 17.43 -3.68
N ASN A 433 -4.50 16.51 -3.08
CA ASN A 433 -5.02 15.60 -2.05
C ASN A 433 -5.49 16.35 -0.80
N GLN A 434 -4.65 17.24 -0.26
CA GLN A 434 -4.97 18.03 0.92
C GLN A 434 -6.27 18.83 0.71
N ARG A 435 -6.47 19.40 -0.49
CA ARG A 435 -7.71 20.12 -0.81
C ARG A 435 -8.92 19.19 -0.89
N GLN A 436 -8.84 18.03 -1.53
CA GLN A 436 -9.95 17.07 -1.56
C GLN A 436 -10.29 16.57 -0.15
N GLU A 437 -9.28 16.21 0.65
CA GLU A 437 -9.40 15.68 2.01
C GLU A 437 -9.96 16.74 3.00
N SER A 438 -9.68 18.03 2.75
CA SER A 438 -10.23 19.16 3.53
C SER A 438 -11.72 19.43 3.34
N ILE A 439 -12.38 18.80 2.35
CA ILE A 439 -13.78 19.07 2.00
C ILE A 439 -14.63 17.80 2.19
N PRO A 440 -15.45 17.71 3.26
CA PRO A 440 -16.41 16.63 3.46
C PRO A 440 -17.39 16.50 2.30
N ASP A 441 -17.86 15.27 2.06
CA ASP A 441 -18.78 14.91 0.96
C ASP A 441 -18.35 15.41 -0.44
N SER A 442 -17.04 15.57 -0.63
CA SER A 442 -16.45 15.95 -1.90
C SER A 442 -16.61 14.84 -2.94
N GLY A 443 -17.19 15.20 -4.08
CA GLY A 443 -17.34 14.30 -5.22
C GLY A 443 -16.03 13.98 -5.93
N PRO A 444 -16.06 13.08 -6.94
CA PRO A 444 -14.86 12.60 -7.62
C PRO A 444 -13.96 13.71 -8.16
N ILE A 445 -12.64 13.52 -8.06
CA ILE A 445 -11.65 14.44 -8.63
C ILE A 445 -11.73 14.34 -10.17
N VAL A 446 -12.04 15.44 -10.85
CA VAL A 446 -12.03 15.46 -12.33
C VAL A 446 -10.60 15.68 -12.81
N VAL A 447 -10.02 14.71 -13.50
CA VAL A 447 -8.64 14.79 -14.03
C VAL A 447 -8.68 14.76 -15.55
N HIS A 448 -8.05 15.74 -16.19
CA HIS A 448 -8.00 15.84 -17.65
C HIS A 448 -6.64 16.28 -18.19
N CYS A 449 -6.45 16.01 -19.48
CA CYS A 449 -5.35 16.55 -20.29
C CYS A 449 -5.96 16.96 -21.64
N SER A 450 -5.38 16.56 -22.77
CA SER A 450 -6.03 16.67 -24.07
C SER A 450 -6.96 15.49 -24.38
N ALA A 451 -6.45 14.25 -24.35
CA ALA A 451 -7.25 13.04 -24.66
C ALA A 451 -7.86 12.35 -23.42
N GLY A 452 -7.43 12.73 -22.22
CA GLY A 452 -7.90 12.13 -20.97
C GLY A 452 -7.39 10.70 -20.72
N ILE A 453 -6.20 10.34 -21.22
CA ILE A 453 -5.65 8.97 -21.11
C ILE A 453 -4.15 8.93 -20.73
N GLY A 454 -3.28 9.70 -21.39
CA GLY A 454 -1.83 9.68 -21.14
C GLY A 454 -1.44 10.31 -19.79
N ARG A 455 -1.25 11.64 -19.77
CA ARG A 455 -0.93 12.40 -18.54
C ARG A 455 -1.97 12.18 -17.43
N THR A 456 -3.27 12.17 -17.78
CA THR A 456 -4.39 11.84 -16.90
C THR A 456 -4.24 10.47 -16.21
N GLY A 457 -3.97 9.41 -16.97
CA GLY A 457 -3.77 8.08 -16.39
C GLY A 457 -2.50 7.99 -15.57
N THR A 458 -1.43 8.68 -15.98
CA THR A 458 -0.17 8.75 -15.23
C THR A 458 -0.39 9.40 -13.86
N PHE A 459 -1.11 10.54 -13.80
CA PHE A 459 -1.44 11.23 -12.56
C PHE A 459 -2.32 10.36 -11.64
N ILE A 460 -3.42 9.80 -12.14
CA ILE A 460 -4.33 8.96 -11.34
C ILE A 460 -3.62 7.72 -10.77
N VAL A 461 -2.75 7.07 -11.55
CA VAL A 461 -2.03 5.88 -11.09
C VAL A 461 -1.00 6.21 -10.02
N ILE A 462 -0.26 7.32 -10.16
CA ILE A 462 0.65 7.79 -9.09
C ILE A 462 -0.18 8.09 -7.84
N ASP A 463 -1.31 8.77 -7.96
CA ASP A 463 -2.15 9.14 -6.81
C ASP A 463 -2.73 7.92 -6.08
N MET A 464 -3.25 6.93 -6.81
CA MET A 464 -3.72 5.66 -6.24
C MET A 464 -2.63 4.93 -5.43
N ILE A 465 -1.39 4.91 -5.92
CA ILE A 465 -0.29 4.17 -5.28
C ILE A 465 0.31 4.98 -4.12
N VAL A 466 0.38 6.32 -4.24
CA VAL A 466 0.76 7.21 -3.14
C VAL A 466 -0.27 7.15 -2.01
N ASP A 467 -1.57 7.13 -2.32
CA ASP A 467 -2.65 6.94 -1.33
C ASP A 467 -2.54 5.59 -0.61
N LEU A 468 -2.11 4.54 -1.32
CA LEU A 468 -1.92 3.19 -0.77
C LEU A 468 -0.75 3.15 0.22
N ILE A 469 0.38 3.75 -0.15
CA ILE A 469 1.57 3.86 0.71
C ILE A 469 1.28 4.77 1.93
N LYS A 470 0.53 5.87 1.76
CA LYS A 470 0.07 6.72 2.88
C LYS A 470 -0.75 5.95 3.91
N LYS A 471 -1.62 5.02 3.48
CA LYS A 471 -2.55 4.28 4.35
C LYS A 471 -1.94 3.03 4.99
N GLN A 472 -1.17 2.28 4.21
CA GLN A 472 -0.63 0.97 4.65
C GLN A 472 0.86 1.03 5.05
N GLY A 473 1.53 2.16 4.83
CA GLY A 473 2.95 2.37 5.16
C GLY A 473 3.92 1.69 4.19
N LEU A 474 5.22 1.88 4.43
CA LEU A 474 6.29 1.40 3.55
C LEU A 474 6.43 -0.13 3.47
N SER A 475 5.75 -0.88 4.34
CA SER A 475 5.71 -2.35 4.30
C SER A 475 4.75 -2.91 3.26
N CYS A 476 3.84 -2.11 2.69
CA CYS A 476 2.79 -2.60 1.80
C CYS A 476 3.31 -3.19 0.48
N GLU A 477 2.44 -3.93 -0.21
CA GLU A 477 2.72 -4.47 -1.54
C GLU A 477 2.12 -3.56 -2.62
N ILE A 478 2.91 -3.24 -3.64
CA ILE A 478 2.49 -2.40 -4.78
C ILE A 478 2.74 -3.15 -6.10
N ASP A 479 1.86 -2.98 -7.08
CA ASP A 479 1.96 -3.61 -8.40
C ASP A 479 1.54 -2.59 -9.48
N ILE A 480 2.50 -1.76 -9.91
CA ILE A 480 2.28 -0.68 -10.87
C ILE A 480 1.70 -1.22 -12.19
N GLN A 481 2.10 -2.41 -12.64
CA GLN A 481 1.51 -3.02 -13.84
C GLN A 481 0.03 -3.31 -13.62
N ARG A 482 -0.34 -3.95 -12.50
CA ARG A 482 -1.75 -4.28 -12.22
C ARG A 482 -2.61 -3.05 -11.95
N THR A 483 -2.11 -2.02 -11.26
CA THR A 483 -2.84 -0.75 -11.10
C THR A 483 -3.11 -0.08 -12.45
N ILE A 484 -2.16 -0.14 -13.39
CA ILE A 484 -2.37 0.38 -14.77
C ILE A 484 -3.36 -0.50 -15.53
N GLN A 485 -3.32 -1.83 -15.39
CA GLN A 485 -4.30 -2.74 -15.98
C GLN A 485 -5.72 -2.44 -15.47
N MET A 486 -5.88 -2.22 -14.16
CA MET A 486 -7.14 -1.87 -13.49
C MET A 486 -7.76 -0.59 -14.08
N VAL A 487 -7.02 0.52 -14.12
CA VAL A 487 -7.56 1.77 -14.71
C VAL A 487 -7.78 1.66 -16.23
N ARG A 488 -7.01 0.82 -16.94
CA ARG A 488 -7.22 0.51 -18.36
C ARG A 488 -8.48 -0.31 -18.64
N MET A 489 -9.01 -1.03 -17.65
CA MET A 489 -10.33 -1.69 -17.76
C MET A 489 -11.48 -0.69 -17.63
N GLN A 490 -11.24 0.48 -17.02
CA GLN A 490 -12.26 1.51 -16.78
C GLN A 490 -12.20 2.66 -17.82
N ARG A 491 -11.06 2.90 -18.48
CA ARG A 491 -10.93 3.74 -19.68
C ARG A 491 -9.77 3.28 -20.56
N SER A 492 -9.96 3.20 -21.88
CA SER A 492 -8.95 2.65 -22.81
C SER A 492 -7.63 3.44 -22.83
N GLY A 493 -6.48 2.75 -22.80
CA GLY A 493 -5.18 3.37 -23.07
C GLY A 493 -4.64 4.31 -21.97
N MET A 494 -5.14 4.20 -20.74
CA MET A 494 -4.61 4.92 -19.59
C MET A 494 -3.11 4.61 -19.40
N VAL A 495 -2.27 5.66 -19.28
CA VAL A 495 -0.79 5.60 -19.42
C VAL A 495 -0.39 5.17 -20.85
N GLN A 496 0.08 6.10 -21.68
CA GLN A 496 0.19 5.93 -23.14
C GLN A 496 1.56 5.51 -23.66
N THR A 497 2.63 5.58 -22.86
CA THR A 497 4.01 5.40 -23.33
C THR A 497 4.89 4.75 -22.26
N GLU A 498 5.95 4.06 -22.67
CA GLU A 498 6.98 3.54 -21.77
C GLU A 498 7.59 4.66 -20.90
N ALA A 499 7.81 5.85 -21.45
CA ALA A 499 8.30 7.00 -20.68
C ALA A 499 7.35 7.38 -19.53
N GLN A 500 6.03 7.34 -19.76
CA GLN A 500 5.03 7.55 -18.69
C GLN A 500 4.98 6.37 -17.71
N TYR A 501 5.11 5.14 -18.20
CA TYR A 501 5.17 3.94 -17.36
C TYR A 501 6.37 3.99 -16.40
N LYS A 502 7.57 4.27 -16.92
CA LYS A 502 8.79 4.49 -16.12
C LYS A 502 8.63 5.67 -15.14
N PHE A 503 8.01 6.77 -15.56
CA PHE A 503 7.76 7.92 -14.69
C PHE A 503 6.85 7.59 -13.49
N VAL A 504 5.90 6.67 -13.60
CA VAL A 504 5.14 6.18 -12.44
C VAL A 504 6.07 5.53 -11.41
N TYR A 505 7.00 4.67 -11.84
CA TYR A 505 7.98 4.06 -10.92
C TYR A 505 8.88 5.13 -10.27
N LEU A 506 9.45 6.04 -11.06
CA LEU A 506 10.34 7.11 -10.54
C LEU A 506 9.61 8.05 -9.56
N ALA A 507 8.33 8.34 -9.78
CA ALA A 507 7.54 9.14 -8.86
C ALA A 507 7.22 8.40 -7.55
N VAL A 508 6.91 7.11 -7.61
CA VAL A 508 6.66 6.31 -6.40
C VAL A 508 7.96 6.05 -5.62
N GLU A 509 9.09 5.89 -6.31
CA GLU A 509 10.44 5.81 -5.76
C GLU A 509 10.80 7.08 -4.98
N HIS A 510 10.77 8.24 -5.64
CA HIS A 510 11.10 9.54 -5.02
C HIS A 510 10.14 9.90 -3.85
N TYR A 511 8.87 9.50 -3.95
CA TYR A 511 7.93 9.64 -2.83
C TYR A 511 8.34 8.79 -1.61
N ILE A 512 8.78 7.55 -1.84
CA ILE A 512 9.22 6.63 -0.79
C ILE A 512 10.54 7.08 -0.17
N GLU A 513 11.51 7.54 -0.97
CA GLU A 513 12.76 8.15 -0.48
C GLU A 513 12.45 9.36 0.43
N THR A 514 11.58 10.25 -0.03
CA THR A 514 11.15 11.43 0.73
C THR A 514 10.46 11.05 2.05
N LEU A 515 9.63 10.01 2.05
CA LEU A 515 8.96 9.50 3.25
C LEU A 515 9.95 8.87 4.24
N GLN A 516 10.91 8.06 3.75
CA GLN A 516 11.98 7.48 4.57
C GLN A 516 12.85 8.56 5.23
N GLN A 517 13.25 9.60 4.48
CA GLN A 517 14.03 10.72 5.01
C GLN A 517 13.28 11.47 6.12
N ARG A 518 11.97 11.70 5.96
CA ARG A 518 11.12 12.32 6.99
C ARG A 518 11.05 11.46 8.27
N MET A 519 10.80 10.16 8.14
CA MET A 519 10.77 9.23 9.28
C MET A 519 12.12 9.19 10.02
N GLN A 520 13.24 9.16 9.31
CA GLN A 520 14.58 9.20 9.93
C GLN A 520 14.86 10.53 10.64
N ALA A 521 14.40 11.66 10.10
CA ALA A 521 14.54 12.97 10.73
C ALA A 521 13.72 13.08 12.02
N GLU A 522 12.48 12.57 12.00
CA GLU A 522 11.60 12.49 13.17
C GLU A 522 12.20 11.59 14.28
N GLN A 523 12.67 10.39 13.94
CA GLN A 523 13.38 9.50 14.86
C GLN A 523 14.59 10.18 15.52
N LYS A 524 15.44 10.86 14.74
CA LYS A 524 16.59 11.62 15.25
C LYS A 524 16.18 12.77 16.17
N SER A 525 15.10 13.49 15.82
CA SER A 525 14.56 14.56 16.66
C SER A 525 14.02 14.04 17.99
N ILE A 526 13.35 12.88 18.00
CA ILE A 526 12.87 12.22 19.22
C ILE A 526 14.04 11.74 20.08
N MET A 527 15.10 11.21 19.47
CA MET A 527 16.32 10.78 20.18
C MET A 527 17.03 11.96 20.85
N LEU A 528 17.30 13.04 20.11
CA LEU A 528 17.88 14.28 20.64
C LEU A 528 17.03 14.88 21.76
N GLY A 529 15.70 14.92 21.59
CA GLY A 529 14.78 15.39 22.63
C GLY A 529 14.84 14.58 23.93
N ARG A 530 15.12 13.27 23.85
CA ARG A 530 15.35 12.40 25.01
C ARG A 530 16.73 12.58 25.64
N GLU A 531 17.73 13.05 24.90
CA GLU A 531 19.05 13.35 25.46
C GLU A 531 19.02 14.63 26.31
N TYR A 532 18.34 15.69 25.84
CA TYR A 532 18.17 16.94 26.60
C TYR A 532 17.44 16.75 27.95
N THR A 533 16.49 15.81 28.05
CA THR A 533 15.78 15.53 29.31
C THR A 533 16.58 14.67 30.30
N ASN A 534 17.73 14.13 29.91
CA ASN A 534 18.58 13.27 30.76
C ASN A 534 19.75 14.01 31.44
N ILE A 535 19.85 15.34 31.31
CA ILE A 535 20.87 16.15 31.99
C ILE A 535 20.55 16.22 33.49
N LYS A 536 21.12 15.31 34.28
CA LYS A 536 21.18 15.44 35.74
C LYS A 536 22.14 16.58 36.11
N TYR A 537 21.61 17.61 36.77
CA TYR A 537 22.42 18.60 37.47
C TYR A 537 23.18 17.94 38.64
N SER A 538 24.42 17.55 38.38
CA SER A 538 25.38 17.12 39.40
C SER A 538 26.24 18.32 39.80
N GLY A 539 25.78 19.06 40.81
CA GLY A 539 26.46 20.24 41.33
C GLY A 539 26.24 20.35 42.83
N GLU A 540 27.22 19.90 43.61
CA GLU A 540 27.21 19.99 45.07
C GLU A 540 27.43 21.44 45.52
N LEU A 541 26.73 21.87 46.57
CA LEU A 541 27.07 23.06 47.35
C LEU A 541 27.24 22.64 48.82
N PRO A 542 28.39 22.96 49.47
CA PRO A 542 28.63 22.54 50.86
C PRO A 542 27.64 23.18 51.84
N ALA A 543 27.13 22.39 52.78
CA ALA A 543 26.30 22.89 53.86
C ALA A 543 27.14 23.69 54.89
N VAL A 544 26.65 24.88 55.26
CA VAL A 544 27.16 25.67 56.38
C VAL A 544 26.05 25.79 57.43
N ALA A 545 26.37 25.47 58.68
CA ALA A 545 25.41 25.45 59.79
C ALA A 545 25.11 26.87 60.35
N PRO A 546 23.92 27.12 60.93
CA PRO A 546 23.43 28.45 61.26
C PRO A 546 23.71 28.91 62.70
N PRO A 547 23.66 30.23 62.98
CA PRO A 547 23.48 30.77 64.32
C PRO A 547 22.14 31.52 64.52
N ALA A 548 21.24 30.88 65.28
CA ALA A 548 20.41 31.47 66.35
C ALA A 548 19.29 32.53 66.07
N THR A 549 18.54 32.78 67.16
CA THR A 549 17.63 33.91 67.47
C THR A 549 16.25 34.03 66.80
N THR A 550 15.26 33.44 67.51
CA THR A 550 14.04 34.07 68.06
C THR A 550 13.02 34.81 67.18
N ALA A 551 11.74 34.56 67.47
CA ALA A 551 10.57 35.20 66.84
C ALA A 551 10.23 36.59 67.43
N ALA A 552 9.52 37.40 66.62
CA ALA A 552 8.57 38.42 67.06
C ALA A 552 7.55 38.75 65.94
N ASP A 553 6.48 39.44 66.30
CA ASP A 553 5.25 39.60 65.51
C ASP A 553 5.30 40.59 64.31
N SER A 554 4.20 40.55 63.56
CA SER A 554 3.81 41.44 62.46
C SER A 554 3.70 42.94 62.81
N VAL A 555 3.74 43.82 61.78
CA VAL A 555 2.74 44.92 61.54
C VAL A 555 3.04 45.76 60.26
N VAL A 556 2.02 45.88 59.39
CA VAL A 556 1.63 47.00 58.47
C VAL A 556 2.67 47.76 57.61
N SER A 557 2.44 47.82 56.28
CA SER A 557 2.25 49.07 55.49
C SER A 557 1.77 48.85 54.02
N PRO A 558 0.98 49.79 53.43
CA PRO A 558 0.57 49.84 52.01
C PRO A 558 1.26 51.03 51.28
N PRO A 559 0.80 51.59 50.12
CA PRO A 559 -0.11 51.11 49.05
C PRO A 559 0.55 51.15 47.64
N VAL A 560 -0.23 50.89 46.57
CA VAL A 560 0.20 50.99 45.16
C VAL A 560 -0.57 52.08 44.40
N LEU A 561 0.14 52.82 43.54
CA LEU A 561 -0.37 53.68 42.45
C LEU A 561 0.47 53.35 41.18
N GLY A 562 -0.04 53.38 39.95
CA GLY A 562 -1.42 53.59 39.47
C GLY A 562 -1.43 53.95 37.96
N CYS A 563 -2.46 53.54 37.21
CA CYS A 563 -2.59 53.67 35.73
C CYS A 563 -1.60 52.78 34.93
N GLY A 564 -1.89 52.20 33.75
CA GLY A 564 -3.08 52.11 32.88
C GLY A 564 -2.63 51.64 31.47
N SER A 565 -3.44 51.14 30.54
CA SER A 565 -4.89 50.90 30.46
C SER A 565 -5.22 49.90 29.34
N ARG A 566 -6.31 49.10 29.51
CA ARG A 566 -7.23 48.53 28.48
C ARG A 566 -6.67 47.81 27.21
N GLY A 567 -7.15 46.62 26.83
CA GLY A 567 -8.12 45.75 27.52
C GLY A 567 -8.67 44.56 26.70
N SER A 568 -9.28 43.63 27.44
CA SER A 568 -10.44 42.78 27.10
C SER A 568 -10.44 41.95 25.80
N VAL A 569 -10.19 40.64 25.97
CA VAL A 569 -10.93 39.57 25.27
C VAL A 569 -11.94 38.99 26.27
N LEU A 570 -13.15 38.65 25.82
CA LEU A 570 -14.23 38.14 26.67
C LEU A 570 -14.17 36.62 26.86
N VAL A 571 -14.52 36.18 28.08
CA VAL A 571 -14.73 34.77 28.45
C VAL A 571 -16.20 34.57 28.79
N VAL A 572 -16.78 33.43 28.39
CA VAL A 572 -18.15 33.01 28.72
C VAL A 572 -18.07 31.62 29.40
N PRO A 573 -18.79 31.37 30.50
CA PRO A 573 -18.59 30.18 31.34
C PRO A 573 -19.20 28.88 30.77
N PRO A 574 -18.77 27.70 31.27
CA PRO A 574 -19.29 26.41 30.83
C PRO A 574 -20.72 26.14 31.32
N ALA A 575 -21.50 25.41 30.52
CA ALA A 575 -22.85 24.95 30.84
C ALA A 575 -22.91 23.42 31.05
N ALA A 576 -23.97 22.97 31.72
CA ALA A 576 -24.08 21.63 32.32
C ALA A 576 -24.06 20.44 31.34
N SER A 577 -23.66 19.29 31.87
CA SER A 577 -23.78 17.96 31.25
C SER A 577 -25.23 17.47 31.19
N CYS A 578 -25.62 16.89 30.06
CA CYS A 578 -26.87 16.12 29.91
C CYS A 578 -26.58 14.75 29.27
N SER A 579 -27.19 13.69 29.81
CA SER A 579 -27.04 12.32 29.33
C SER A 579 -27.88 12.04 28.08
N PRO A 580 -27.46 11.14 27.17
CA PRO A 580 -28.30 10.70 26.06
C PRO A 580 -29.44 9.80 26.56
N VAL A 581 -30.65 10.01 26.04
CA VAL A 581 -31.84 9.19 26.30
C VAL A 581 -32.21 8.43 25.02
N SER A 582 -32.34 7.11 25.12
CA SER A 582 -32.72 6.23 24.01
C SER A 582 -34.21 6.28 23.69
N PRO A 583 -34.58 6.20 22.39
CA PRO A 583 -35.88 5.67 22.00
C PRO A 583 -35.79 4.49 21.02
N SER A 584 -36.43 3.39 21.41
CA SER A 584 -36.90 2.27 20.59
C SER A 584 -38.38 2.05 20.95
N PRO A 585 -39.21 1.32 20.17
CA PRO A 585 -38.88 0.42 19.07
C PRO A 585 -39.65 0.67 17.75
N ALA A 586 -39.38 -0.14 16.73
CA ALA A 586 -40.20 -0.26 15.53
C ALA A 586 -41.40 -1.22 15.74
N PRO A 587 -42.53 -1.03 15.04
CA PRO A 587 -43.68 -1.94 15.09
C PRO A 587 -43.58 -3.09 14.08
N SER A 588 -44.00 -4.29 14.49
CA SER A 588 -44.38 -5.37 13.58
C SER A 588 -45.89 -5.33 13.30
N PRO A 589 -46.34 -5.88 12.16
CA PRO A 589 -47.53 -6.74 12.20
C PRO A 589 -47.29 -8.11 11.55
N ALA A 590 -48.21 -9.03 11.78
CA ALA A 590 -48.12 -10.43 11.35
C ALA A 590 -49.24 -10.82 10.35
N SER A 591 -49.31 -12.12 10.04
CA SER A 591 -50.41 -12.84 9.37
C SER A 591 -50.70 -12.55 7.88
N SER A 592 -50.37 -13.56 7.05
CA SER A 592 -51.07 -14.02 5.83
C SER A 592 -52.52 -14.49 6.16
N PRO A 593 -53.41 -14.94 5.23
CA PRO A 593 -53.10 -15.81 4.06
C PRO A 593 -53.99 -15.68 2.78
N LEU A 594 -53.74 -16.60 1.84
CA LEU A 594 -54.62 -17.22 0.82
C LEU A 594 -54.45 -16.87 -0.68
N ASN A 595 -54.38 -17.96 -1.46
CA ASN A 595 -54.75 -18.14 -2.88
C ASN A 595 -53.93 -17.43 -3.98
N ALA A 596 -53.70 -18.01 -5.16
CA ALA A 596 -53.75 -19.41 -5.61
C ALA A 596 -52.99 -19.58 -6.95
N ASP A 597 -52.83 -20.83 -7.41
CA ASP A 597 -52.45 -21.27 -8.77
C ASP A 597 -51.06 -20.91 -9.34
N SER A 598 -50.46 -21.72 -10.23
CA SER A 598 -50.50 -23.19 -10.40
C SER A 598 -49.29 -23.66 -11.26
N ALA A 599 -48.97 -24.97 -11.22
CA ALA A 599 -47.99 -25.70 -12.04
C ALA A 599 -46.48 -25.28 -11.99
N GLY A 600 -45.48 -26.18 -11.88
CA GLY A 600 -45.49 -27.57 -11.39
C GLY A 600 -44.69 -28.58 -12.23
N CYS A 601 -43.54 -29.06 -11.71
CA CYS A 601 -43.08 -30.43 -12.00
C CYS A 601 -42.06 -31.03 -10.99
N LYS A 602 -42.56 -31.99 -10.19
CA LYS A 602 -41.97 -33.30 -9.81
C LYS A 602 -40.45 -33.42 -9.59
N LYS A 603 -40.08 -33.67 -8.33
CA LYS A 603 -39.01 -34.63 -7.95
C LYS A 603 -39.61 -36.05 -7.79
N PRO A 604 -38.84 -37.14 -7.94
CA PRO A 604 -39.13 -38.45 -7.35
C PRO A 604 -38.68 -38.53 -5.88
N ALA A 605 -39.08 -39.57 -5.14
CA ALA A 605 -38.85 -39.69 -3.70
C ALA A 605 -38.03 -40.94 -3.28
N VAL A 606 -37.15 -40.74 -2.29
CA VAL A 606 -37.08 -41.44 -0.98
C VAL A 606 -37.56 -42.91 -0.88
N LEU A 607 -36.75 -43.78 -0.24
CA LEU A 607 -37.07 -44.62 0.96
C LEU A 607 -35.83 -45.49 1.37
N PRO A 608 -35.75 -46.08 2.60
CA PRO A 608 -34.50 -46.05 3.39
C PRO A 608 -34.10 -47.40 4.05
N ARG A 609 -33.12 -47.36 4.95
CA ARG A 609 -33.00 -48.25 6.14
C ARG A 609 -32.31 -47.54 7.32
N SER A 610 -32.33 -48.16 8.49
CA SER A 610 -32.30 -47.48 9.81
C SER A 610 -31.69 -48.34 10.94
N PHE A 611 -31.55 -47.76 12.15
CA PHE A 611 -31.17 -48.39 13.45
C PHE A 611 -29.68 -48.78 13.58
N LEU A 612 -28.95 -48.77 14.71
CA LEU A 612 -28.95 -48.26 16.13
C LEU A 612 -27.42 -48.27 16.54
N THR A 613 -26.81 -47.80 17.65
CA THR A 613 -27.05 -47.14 18.97
C THR A 613 -25.64 -46.81 19.54
N ASP A 614 -25.36 -45.96 20.54
CA ASP A 614 -26.01 -44.77 21.16
C ASP A 614 -25.06 -44.20 22.26
N SER A 615 -25.38 -43.04 22.88
CA SER A 615 -24.93 -42.55 24.20
C SER A 615 -23.43 -42.36 24.51
N SER A 616 -23.02 -41.09 24.70
CA SER A 616 -22.30 -40.63 25.91
C SER A 616 -22.28 -39.10 26.00
N CYS A 617 -22.09 -38.56 27.22
CA CYS A 617 -22.44 -37.17 27.57
C CYS A 617 -21.44 -36.10 27.11
N VAL A 618 -21.98 -34.94 26.72
CA VAL A 618 -21.22 -33.68 26.56
C VAL A 618 -21.14 -32.95 27.92
N PRO A 619 -19.95 -32.61 28.45
CA PRO A 619 -19.80 -31.75 29.62
C PRO A 619 -20.17 -30.29 29.31
N LYS A 620 -20.78 -29.58 30.27
CA LYS A 620 -20.88 -28.11 30.22
C LYS A 620 -19.50 -27.48 30.43
N PRO A 621 -19.22 -26.29 29.86
CA PRO A 621 -17.96 -25.60 30.08
C PRO A 621 -17.83 -25.13 31.54
N PRO A 622 -16.63 -25.20 32.16
CA PRO A 622 -16.37 -24.56 33.44
C PRO A 622 -16.24 -23.05 33.26
N THR A 623 -16.90 -22.29 34.13
CA THR A 623 -16.81 -20.82 34.17
C THR A 623 -15.60 -20.38 35.00
N GLU A 624 -14.40 -20.40 34.40
CA GLU A 624 -13.23 -19.73 34.97
C GLU A 624 -12.21 -19.36 33.88
N THR A 625 -11.81 -18.08 33.82
CA THR A 625 -10.84 -17.56 32.83
C THR A 625 -9.39 -17.73 33.34
N PRO A 626 -8.51 -18.43 32.62
CA PRO A 626 -7.09 -18.54 33.01
C PRO A 626 -6.37 -17.18 32.97
N ARG A 627 -5.69 -16.81 34.06
CA ARG A 627 -4.84 -15.60 34.11
C ARG A 627 -3.46 -15.90 33.53
N GLN A 628 -3.17 -15.41 32.33
CA GLN A 628 -1.86 -15.55 31.67
C GLN A 628 -0.88 -14.47 32.12
N ILE A 629 0.39 -14.86 32.30
CA ILE A 629 1.40 -14.10 33.07
C ILE A 629 2.81 -14.40 32.49
N TYR A 630 3.44 -13.41 31.83
CA TYR A 630 4.72 -13.53 31.08
C TYR A 630 5.82 -12.54 31.47
N GLU A 631 7.07 -13.00 31.56
CA GLU A 631 8.22 -12.21 32.04
C GLU A 631 9.28 -11.97 30.95
N ASN A 632 9.81 -10.75 30.87
CA ASN A 632 10.89 -10.41 29.92
C ASN A 632 12.21 -11.08 30.32
N ILE A 633 12.93 -11.63 29.34
CA ILE A 633 14.21 -12.32 29.54
C ILE A 633 15.33 -11.52 28.86
N PRO A 634 16.15 -10.77 29.62
CA PRO A 634 17.34 -10.12 29.08
C PRO A 634 18.34 -11.14 28.55
N LEU A 635 18.97 -10.84 27.41
CA LEU A 635 20.14 -11.58 26.94
C LEU A 635 21.30 -11.33 27.92
N LYS A 636 21.72 -12.37 28.66
CA LYS A 636 22.84 -12.27 29.60
C LYS A 636 24.17 -12.36 28.85
N ASP A 637 24.93 -11.27 28.86
CA ASP A 637 26.34 -11.28 28.47
C ASP A 637 27.12 -12.34 29.26
N ARG A 638 27.62 -13.36 28.55
CA ARG A 638 28.49 -14.38 29.14
C ARG A 638 29.92 -14.12 28.69
N LYS A 639 30.66 -13.39 29.53
CA LYS A 639 32.08 -13.05 29.35
C LYS A 639 32.89 -14.28 28.91
N SER A 640 33.70 -14.11 27.87
CA SER A 640 34.69 -15.09 27.43
C SER A 640 35.69 -15.43 28.55
N PRO A 641 36.01 -16.71 28.81
CA PRO A 641 37.05 -17.05 29.76
C PRO A 641 38.42 -16.61 29.23
N VAL A 642 39.23 -16.00 30.10
CA VAL A 642 40.61 -15.59 29.80
C VAL A 642 41.48 -16.82 29.61
N SER A 643 42.25 -16.87 28.52
CA SER A 643 43.20 -17.96 28.25
C SER A 643 44.42 -17.88 29.16
N THR A 644 44.74 -18.98 29.84
CA THR A 644 46.08 -19.18 30.41
C THR A 644 47.07 -19.40 29.26
N GLY A 645 48.17 -18.64 29.28
CA GLY A 645 49.10 -18.59 28.14
C GLY A 645 50.03 -19.81 28.04
N THR A 646 50.25 -20.26 26.81
CA THR A 646 51.49 -20.94 26.41
C THR A 646 52.05 -20.23 25.17
N SER A 647 53.35 -19.97 25.16
CA SER A 647 53.99 -19.07 24.19
C SER A 647 54.55 -19.82 22.98
N PHE A 648 54.18 -19.39 21.79
CA PHE A 648 54.91 -19.72 20.56
C PHE A 648 55.22 -18.45 19.77
N HIS A 649 56.50 -18.27 19.44
CA HIS A 649 56.98 -17.13 18.66
C HIS A 649 56.54 -17.23 17.20
N VAL A 650 55.93 -16.16 16.68
CA VAL A 650 55.78 -15.92 15.23
C VAL A 650 56.23 -14.48 14.95
N GLY A 651 56.97 -14.28 13.87
CA GLY A 651 57.59 -13.00 13.52
C GLY A 651 56.64 -11.98 12.87
N PRO A 652 57.12 -10.75 12.59
CA PRO A 652 56.34 -9.71 11.91
C PRO A 652 55.99 -10.10 10.45
N PRO A 653 54.92 -9.53 9.89
CA PRO A 653 54.43 -9.89 8.55
C PRO A 653 55.39 -9.45 7.42
N PRO A 654 55.50 -10.23 6.33
CA PRO A 654 56.34 -9.89 5.18
C PRO A 654 55.78 -8.72 4.37
N THR A 655 56.68 -7.95 3.76
CA THR A 655 56.36 -6.78 2.93
C THR A 655 56.49 -7.10 1.44
N LEU A 656 55.61 -6.46 0.63
CA LEU A 656 55.69 -6.27 -0.83
C LEU A 656 55.71 -7.53 -1.73
N ALA A 657 54.85 -7.53 -2.74
CA ALA A 657 54.84 -8.55 -3.80
C ALA A 657 55.89 -8.23 -4.90
N PRO A 658 56.53 -9.24 -5.51
CA PRO A 658 57.50 -9.05 -6.59
C PRO A 658 56.83 -8.70 -7.94
N PRO A 659 57.54 -8.04 -8.87
CA PRO A 659 57.02 -7.68 -10.19
C PRO A 659 56.95 -8.88 -11.15
N PRO A 660 56.08 -8.83 -12.19
CA PRO A 660 55.92 -9.91 -13.16
C PRO A 660 57.10 -10.00 -14.16
N PRO A 661 57.38 -11.20 -14.72
CA PRO A 661 58.45 -11.43 -15.68
C PRO A 661 58.17 -10.81 -17.07
N PRO A 662 59.22 -10.55 -17.88
CA PRO A 662 59.07 -9.93 -19.20
C PRO A 662 58.38 -10.85 -20.21
N LYS A 663 57.59 -10.25 -21.11
CA LYS A 663 57.03 -10.94 -22.28
C LYS A 663 58.15 -11.32 -23.25
N LYS A 664 58.12 -12.56 -23.76
CA LYS A 664 58.92 -12.93 -24.93
C LYS A 664 58.30 -12.35 -26.20
N SER A 665 59.19 -11.97 -27.13
CA SER A 665 58.90 -11.70 -28.54
C SER A 665 58.55 -12.99 -29.29
#